data_AF-A0A1I6J6Y9-F1
#
_entry.id   AF-A0A1I6J6Y9-F1
#
_cell.length_a   1.000
_cell.length_b   1.000
_cell.length_c   1.000
_cell.angle_alpha   90.00
_cell.angle_beta   90.00
_cell.angle_gamma   90.00
#
_symmetry.space_group_name_H-M   'P 1'
#
loop_
_entity.id
_entity.type
_entity.pdbx_description
1 polymer ?
#
loop_
_entity_poly.entity_id
_entity_poly.type
_entity_poly.pdbx_seq_one_letter_code
_entity_poly.pdbx_strand_id
1 'polypeptide(L)'
;MSYAPDSLRKDTPEACVEAVIQKVGKKIVLGLPLGLGKPVRLANALYERARQDPSIDLHIVTAISLLAPKGSSSLEKRFLEPFVRRLYGDVPELAYARDVLDQRLPANVRVSEFFFKAGDFIGNEEQQRHYVCTNYTHAVRDLLAQGINVVFQMVAPPAEAGGDLSLSCNPDLTLDLLPELRRQQEAGRKVAVVGELNGSLPWFGHDAAIGAPAFDLLLEQPQTDYPLFPVPQSSISPADHMIGFYASTLLRDGGTLQVGIGSLGAAVVHSTILRHQHNDQWQALYDKLRVATRFPFVTTEGDRGPFREGLYGCSEMMVDGFLYLMEAGILKRKVYDDLEDQERSNRGEAVSAAGVVMHGGFFLGPRDFYQKLRGLSEQERSRISMTSVNFINDLYDHRFGSQRLKAAQRQDARFINSAMMHTLSGAAISDGLEDGRVISGVGGQYNFVAMAHALANARSIITLRSTREKHGETVSNIVFSYGHCTIPRHLRDIVITEYGIADLRGKPDEEVYLAMIHIADARFQPSLLKQAQKAGKVRKDFSLPSSWQENTPDQLRRALESIGGGDAFPAFPFGCDFTDEELVLGRALQGLKSATASTRGKLRTFARAVRADTKGPELDPYMERMGLTSGGGFGAMLDRRLLAVALADAGVLDDSNEKSD
;
A
#
# COMPACT_ATOMS: atom_id res chain seq x y z
N MET A 1 -25.56 -1.37 27.02
CA MET A 1 -26.39 -0.27 26.52
C MET A 1 -26.25 -0.25 25.00
N SER A 2 -27.34 -0.02 24.27
CA SER A 2 -27.29 0.11 22.81
C SER A 2 -26.66 1.45 22.45
N TYR A 3 -25.85 1.49 21.40
CA TYR A 3 -25.29 2.73 20.85
C TYR A 3 -26.16 3.28 19.72
N ALA A 4 -26.88 2.43 19.00
CA ALA A 4 -27.77 2.84 17.92
C ALA A 4 -29.16 3.26 18.46
N PRO A 5 -29.79 4.31 17.89
CA PRO A 5 -31.20 4.61 18.15
C PRO A 5 -32.09 3.42 17.78
N ASP A 6 -33.07 3.08 18.63
CA ASP A 6 -33.96 1.93 18.42
C ASP A 6 -34.71 1.98 17.08
N SER A 7 -34.96 3.17 16.53
CA SER A 7 -35.60 3.36 15.22
C SER A 7 -34.74 2.93 14.03
N LEU A 8 -33.42 2.94 14.17
CA LEU A 8 -32.45 2.58 13.13
C LEU A 8 -31.87 1.18 13.33
N ARG A 9 -31.92 0.67 14.57
CA ARG A 9 -31.27 -0.57 14.95
C ARG A 9 -31.91 -1.79 14.29
N LYS A 10 -31.06 -2.72 13.86
CA LYS A 10 -31.42 -4.09 13.52
C LYS A 10 -30.51 -5.04 14.27
N ASP A 11 -31.12 -6.11 14.76
CA ASP A 11 -30.43 -7.08 15.60
C ASP A 11 -29.88 -8.27 14.81
N THR A 12 -30.04 -8.36 13.48
CA THR A 12 -29.40 -9.38 12.63
C THR A 12 -29.04 -8.86 11.23
N PRO A 13 -27.99 -9.40 10.58
CA PRO A 13 -27.66 -9.07 9.19
C PRO A 13 -28.80 -9.33 8.21
N GLU A 14 -29.53 -10.44 8.39
CA GLU A 14 -30.64 -10.82 7.52
C GLU A 14 -31.81 -9.83 7.63
N ALA A 15 -32.14 -9.37 8.84
CA ALA A 15 -33.17 -8.37 9.05
C ALA A 15 -32.78 -7.00 8.45
N CYS A 16 -31.49 -6.64 8.49
CA CYS A 16 -30.96 -5.49 7.76
C CYS A 16 -31.17 -5.64 6.24
N VAL A 17 -30.77 -6.78 5.68
CA VAL A 17 -30.85 -7.04 4.24
C VAL A 17 -32.29 -7.02 3.74
N GLU A 18 -33.24 -7.64 4.45
CA GLU A 18 -34.65 -7.59 4.07
C GLU A 18 -35.22 -6.16 4.12
N ALA A 19 -34.85 -5.37 5.14
CA ALA A 19 -35.24 -3.95 5.20
C ALA A 19 -34.64 -3.12 4.04
N VAL A 20 -33.40 -3.41 3.64
CA VAL A 20 -32.78 -2.79 2.45
C VAL A 20 -33.55 -3.16 1.19
N ILE A 21 -33.82 -4.45 0.95
CA ILE A 21 -34.56 -4.92 -0.23
C ILE A 21 -35.97 -4.32 -0.26
N GLN A 22 -36.66 -4.25 0.88
CA GLN A 22 -37.97 -3.60 0.99
C GLN A 22 -37.90 -2.11 0.59
N LYS A 23 -36.82 -1.43 1.00
CA LYS A 23 -36.62 -0.01 0.72
C LYS A 23 -36.25 0.27 -0.73
N VAL A 24 -35.26 -0.44 -1.29
CA VAL A 24 -34.69 -0.12 -2.61
C VAL A 24 -35.18 -1.02 -3.75
N GLY A 25 -35.82 -2.15 -3.43
CA GLY A 25 -36.22 -3.16 -4.39
C GLY A 25 -35.12 -4.19 -4.68
N LYS A 26 -35.31 -4.98 -5.74
CA LYS A 26 -34.43 -6.11 -6.09
C LYS A 26 -33.28 -5.74 -7.05
N LYS A 27 -33.21 -4.48 -7.51
CA LYS A 27 -32.08 -3.98 -8.29
C LYS A 27 -31.16 -3.19 -7.37
N ILE A 28 -30.03 -3.79 -7.01
CA ILE A 28 -29.13 -3.28 -5.99
C ILE A 28 -27.75 -3.08 -6.60
N VAL A 29 -27.33 -1.82 -6.65
CA VAL A 29 -25.94 -1.44 -6.91
C VAL A 29 -25.34 -1.05 -5.56
N LEU A 30 -24.61 -1.98 -4.97
CA LEU A 30 -23.99 -1.88 -3.66
C LEU A 30 -22.58 -1.28 -3.78
N GLY A 31 -22.35 -0.15 -3.13
CA GLY A 31 -21.01 0.37 -2.85
C GLY A 31 -20.44 -0.22 -1.57
N LEU A 32 -19.18 -0.66 -1.62
CA LEU A 32 -18.41 -1.08 -0.47
C LEU A 32 -17.11 -0.26 -0.34
N PRO A 33 -16.67 0.08 0.89
CA PRO A 33 -15.43 0.83 1.13
C PRO A 33 -14.20 0.11 0.61
N LEU A 34 -13.11 0.84 0.32
CA LEU A 34 -11.86 0.26 -0.19
C LEU A 34 -11.06 -0.50 0.89
N GLY A 35 -10.63 -1.74 0.62
CA GLY A 35 -9.84 -2.49 1.60
C GLY A 35 -10.61 -2.76 2.91
N LEU A 36 -10.13 -2.19 4.02
CA LEU A 36 -10.74 -2.28 5.36
C LEU A 36 -12.00 -1.40 5.45
N GLY A 37 -12.90 -1.63 6.41
CA GLY A 37 -14.15 -0.86 6.54
C GLY A 37 -15.34 -1.47 5.82
N LYS A 38 -15.14 -2.55 5.06
CA LYS A 38 -16.24 -3.37 4.52
C LYS A 38 -16.96 -4.11 5.67
N PRO A 39 -18.28 -3.95 5.82
CA PRO A 39 -19.05 -4.69 6.83
C PRO A 39 -19.30 -6.12 6.36
N VAL A 40 -18.46 -7.05 6.81
CA VAL A 40 -18.39 -8.42 6.27
C VAL A 40 -19.70 -9.17 6.50
N ARG A 41 -20.35 -9.01 7.66
CA ARG A 41 -21.61 -9.70 7.98
C ARG A 41 -22.73 -9.22 7.05
N LEU A 42 -22.88 -7.92 6.87
CA LEU A 42 -23.89 -7.35 5.96
C LEU A 42 -23.64 -7.72 4.50
N ALA A 43 -22.39 -7.61 4.02
CA ALA A 43 -22.04 -7.94 2.64
C ALA A 43 -22.30 -9.42 2.33
N ASN A 44 -21.93 -10.32 3.24
CA ASN A 44 -22.19 -11.76 3.09
C ASN A 44 -23.68 -12.09 3.14
N ALA A 45 -24.45 -11.47 4.03
CA ALA A 45 -25.90 -11.68 4.12
C ALA A 45 -26.62 -11.26 2.83
N LEU A 46 -26.25 -10.10 2.23
CA LEU A 46 -26.85 -9.67 0.97
C LEU A 46 -26.44 -10.57 -0.20
N TYR A 47 -25.16 -10.96 -0.25
CA TYR A 47 -24.65 -11.86 -1.29
C TYR A 47 -25.34 -13.23 -1.24
N GLU A 48 -25.47 -13.81 -0.05
CA GLU A 48 -26.17 -15.09 0.12
C GLU A 48 -27.66 -14.97 -0.21
N ARG A 49 -28.30 -13.86 0.16
CA ARG A 49 -29.69 -13.60 -0.21
C ARG A 49 -29.89 -13.52 -1.73
N ALA A 50 -28.95 -12.92 -2.46
CA ALA A 50 -28.94 -12.88 -3.92
C ALA A 50 -28.64 -14.24 -4.56
N ARG A 51 -27.79 -15.06 -3.93
CA ARG A 51 -27.56 -16.47 -4.35
C ARG A 51 -28.83 -17.31 -4.25
N GLN A 52 -29.62 -17.10 -3.20
CA GLN A 52 -30.85 -17.86 -2.94
C GLN A 52 -32.05 -17.39 -3.78
N ASP A 53 -32.05 -16.13 -4.22
CA ASP A 53 -33.13 -15.54 -5.03
C ASP A 53 -32.56 -14.89 -6.30
N PRO A 54 -32.56 -15.61 -7.42
CA PRO A 54 -32.07 -15.11 -8.71
C PRO A 54 -32.82 -13.89 -9.27
N SER A 55 -33.96 -13.49 -8.68
CA SER A 55 -34.66 -12.26 -9.08
C SER A 55 -34.04 -10.98 -8.48
N ILE A 56 -33.03 -11.11 -7.60
CA ILE A 56 -32.21 -10.01 -7.14
C ILE A 56 -31.07 -9.79 -8.13
N ASP A 57 -31.05 -8.61 -8.77
CA ASP A 57 -29.95 -8.12 -9.61
C ASP A 57 -28.98 -7.36 -8.71
N LEU A 58 -27.87 -8.01 -8.33
CA LEU A 58 -26.87 -7.46 -7.42
C LEU A 58 -25.60 -7.08 -8.19
N HIS A 59 -25.28 -5.80 -8.21
CA HIS A 59 -23.99 -5.29 -8.67
C HIS A 59 -23.20 -4.72 -7.51
N ILE A 60 -22.08 -5.36 -7.16
CA ILE A 60 -21.15 -4.86 -6.15
C ILE A 60 -20.10 -4.00 -6.85
N VAL A 61 -19.94 -2.76 -6.41
CA VAL A 61 -18.90 -1.84 -6.89
C VAL A 61 -18.00 -1.46 -5.72
N THR A 62 -16.71 -1.73 -5.85
CA THR A 62 -15.73 -1.60 -4.76
C THR A 62 -14.33 -1.36 -5.32
N ALA A 63 -13.36 -1.25 -4.44
CA ALA A 63 -11.96 -1.52 -4.73
C ALA A 63 -11.51 -2.79 -3.97
N ILE A 64 -10.20 -2.99 -3.85
CA ILE A 64 -9.53 -4.12 -3.19
C ILE A 64 -10.37 -4.79 -2.09
N SER A 65 -10.67 -6.07 -2.29
CA SER A 65 -11.27 -6.95 -1.29
C SER A 65 -10.19 -7.76 -0.57
N LEU A 66 -10.19 -7.73 0.76
CA LEU A 66 -9.17 -8.41 1.57
C LEU A 66 -9.58 -9.86 1.83
N LEU A 67 -8.73 -10.80 1.43
CA LEU A 67 -8.93 -12.23 1.60
C LEU A 67 -7.67 -12.86 2.18
N ALA A 68 -7.84 -13.85 3.05
CA ALA A 68 -6.71 -14.60 3.57
C ALA A 68 -6.01 -15.34 2.41
N PRO A 69 -4.66 -15.34 2.38
CA PRO A 69 -3.91 -16.01 1.34
C PRO A 69 -4.11 -17.53 1.41
N LYS A 70 -4.09 -18.20 0.27
CA LYS A 70 -4.16 -19.66 0.16
C LYS A 70 -2.94 -20.18 -0.60
N GLY A 71 -2.30 -21.24 -0.09
CA GLY A 71 -1.18 -21.88 -0.76
C GLY A 71 -1.62 -22.63 -2.02
N SER A 72 -0.81 -22.54 -3.08
CA SER A 72 -1.11 -23.21 -4.36
C SER A 72 -0.53 -24.63 -4.43
N SER A 73 0.56 -24.90 -3.71
CA SER A 73 1.21 -26.21 -3.60
C SER A 73 1.10 -26.81 -2.20
N SER A 74 1.41 -28.10 -2.04
CA SER A 74 1.41 -28.78 -0.72
C SER A 74 2.35 -28.09 0.29
N LEU A 75 3.59 -27.78 -0.13
CA LEU A 75 4.54 -27.04 0.71
C LEU A 75 4.07 -25.62 1.03
N GLU A 76 3.56 -24.87 0.05
CA GLU A 76 3.02 -23.52 0.31
C GLU A 76 1.84 -23.58 1.28
N LYS A 77 0.95 -24.58 1.18
CA LYS A 77 -0.17 -24.78 2.11
C LYS A 77 0.33 -25.06 3.52
N ARG A 78 1.28 -25.99 3.68
CA ARG A 78 1.88 -26.34 5.00
C ARG A 78 2.56 -25.15 5.68
N PHE A 79 3.22 -24.30 4.88
CA PHE A 79 3.82 -23.06 5.38
C PHE A 79 2.75 -22.05 5.81
N LEU A 80 1.78 -21.79 4.92
CA LEU A 80 0.80 -20.72 5.09
C LEU A 80 -0.31 -21.07 6.09
N GLU A 81 -0.78 -22.32 6.20
CA GLU A 81 -1.96 -22.67 7.00
C GLU A 81 -1.86 -22.25 8.47
N PRO A 82 -0.77 -22.56 9.21
CA PRO A 82 -0.68 -22.14 10.61
C PRO A 82 -0.57 -20.62 10.76
N PHE A 83 0.15 -19.96 9.84
CA PHE A 83 0.24 -18.50 9.78
C PHE A 83 -1.14 -17.87 9.50
N VAL A 84 -1.88 -18.43 8.55
CA VAL A 84 -3.21 -17.97 8.16
C VAL A 84 -4.20 -18.17 9.31
N ARG A 85 -4.16 -19.33 9.96
CA ARG A 85 -5.01 -19.61 11.13
C ARG A 85 -4.71 -18.65 12.28
N ARG A 86 -3.44 -18.35 12.55
CA ARG A 86 -3.01 -17.42 13.61
C ARG A 86 -3.44 -15.97 13.34
N LEU A 87 -3.34 -15.50 12.10
CA LEU A 87 -3.61 -14.10 11.76
C LEU A 87 -5.06 -13.82 11.35
N TYR A 88 -5.67 -14.73 10.60
CA TYR A 88 -6.97 -14.51 9.94
C TYR A 88 -8.07 -15.46 10.44
N GLY A 89 -7.77 -16.44 11.30
CA GLY A 89 -8.73 -17.48 11.71
C GLY A 89 -10.03 -16.95 12.33
N ASP A 90 -9.96 -15.80 12.99
CA ASP A 90 -11.11 -15.12 13.63
C ASP A 90 -11.71 -14.00 12.76
N VAL A 91 -11.14 -13.75 11.57
CA VAL A 91 -11.61 -12.72 10.64
C VAL A 91 -12.52 -13.38 9.60
N PRO A 92 -13.83 -13.06 9.53
CA PRO A 92 -14.70 -13.61 8.51
C PRO A 92 -14.24 -13.18 7.11
N GLU A 93 -14.33 -14.08 6.14
CA GLU A 93 -14.03 -13.76 4.74
C GLU A 93 -15.24 -13.16 4.01
N LEU A 94 -14.97 -12.31 3.01
CA LEU A 94 -15.98 -11.84 2.07
C LEU A 94 -16.31 -12.95 1.06
N ALA A 95 -17.52 -13.50 1.16
CA ALA A 95 -17.96 -14.63 0.36
C ALA A 95 -17.97 -14.31 -1.15
N TYR A 96 -18.47 -13.13 -1.54
CA TYR A 96 -18.47 -12.72 -2.95
C TYR A 96 -17.04 -12.63 -3.51
N ALA A 97 -16.10 -12.07 -2.75
CA ALA A 97 -14.73 -11.87 -3.21
C ALA A 97 -14.01 -13.21 -3.39
N ARG A 98 -14.32 -14.20 -2.52
CA ARG A 98 -13.82 -15.57 -2.67
C ARG A 98 -14.36 -16.22 -3.95
N ASP A 99 -15.66 -16.08 -4.21
CA ASP A 99 -16.28 -16.60 -5.43
C ASP A 99 -15.79 -15.85 -6.70
N VAL A 100 -15.42 -14.55 -6.61
CA VAL A 100 -14.75 -13.83 -7.71
C VAL A 100 -13.41 -14.49 -8.06
N LEU A 101 -12.54 -14.73 -7.07
CA LEU A 101 -11.23 -15.38 -7.29
C LEU A 101 -11.40 -16.78 -7.86
N ASP A 102 -12.38 -17.52 -7.35
CA ASP A 102 -12.63 -18.89 -7.76
C ASP A 102 -13.48 -19.00 -9.04
N GLN A 103 -13.91 -17.87 -9.63
CA GLN A 103 -14.77 -17.80 -10.82
C GLN A 103 -16.10 -18.56 -10.65
N ARG A 104 -16.75 -18.37 -9.49
CA ARG A 104 -17.99 -19.03 -9.05
C ARG A 104 -19.12 -18.05 -8.73
N LEU A 105 -19.07 -16.83 -9.26
CA LEU A 105 -20.16 -15.86 -9.09
C LEU A 105 -21.46 -16.37 -9.73
N PRO A 106 -22.63 -16.20 -9.07
CA PRO A 106 -23.94 -16.44 -9.69
C PRO A 106 -24.20 -15.48 -10.85
N ALA A 107 -25.01 -15.91 -11.82
CA ALA A 107 -25.32 -15.11 -13.02
C ALA A 107 -26.05 -13.78 -12.72
N ASN A 108 -26.75 -13.68 -11.59
CA ASN A 108 -27.44 -12.47 -11.14
C ASN A 108 -26.57 -11.56 -10.24
N VAL A 109 -25.29 -11.90 -10.06
CA VAL A 109 -24.33 -11.10 -9.28
C VAL A 109 -23.20 -10.65 -10.19
N ARG A 110 -22.93 -9.35 -10.21
CA ARG A 110 -21.76 -8.75 -10.87
C ARG A 110 -20.88 -8.07 -9.84
N VAL A 111 -19.56 -8.15 -10.03
CA VAL A 111 -18.58 -7.41 -9.22
C VAL A 111 -17.71 -6.59 -10.14
N SER A 112 -17.64 -5.28 -9.88
CA SER A 112 -16.76 -4.33 -10.56
C SER A 112 -15.81 -3.72 -9.55
N GLU A 113 -14.51 -3.81 -9.81
CA GLU A 113 -13.50 -3.16 -8.99
C GLU A 113 -12.79 -2.06 -9.76
N PHE A 114 -12.51 -0.93 -9.09
CA PHE A 114 -11.70 0.16 -9.66
C PHE A 114 -10.25 0.16 -9.18
N PHE A 115 -9.88 -0.82 -8.35
CA PHE A 115 -8.50 -1.06 -7.96
C PHE A 115 -8.34 -2.53 -7.57
N PHE A 116 -7.56 -3.28 -8.35
CA PHE A 116 -7.26 -4.67 -8.04
C PHE A 116 -6.12 -4.81 -7.04
N LYS A 117 -6.16 -5.87 -6.24
CA LYS A 117 -4.97 -6.33 -5.54
C LYS A 117 -3.96 -6.85 -6.57
N ALA A 118 -2.75 -6.30 -6.53
CA ALA A 118 -1.73 -6.53 -7.54
C ALA A 118 -1.50 -8.02 -7.81
N GLY A 119 -1.78 -8.45 -9.04
CA GLY A 119 -1.50 -9.81 -9.52
C GLY A 119 -2.65 -10.82 -9.38
N ASP A 120 -3.68 -10.52 -8.58
CA ASP A 120 -4.75 -11.48 -8.29
C ASP A 120 -5.61 -11.81 -9.53
N PHE A 121 -5.84 -10.83 -10.41
CA PHE A 121 -6.78 -10.95 -11.54
C PHE A 121 -6.15 -10.97 -12.94
N ILE A 122 -4.84 -11.16 -13.06
CA ILE A 122 -4.16 -11.21 -14.38
C ILE A 122 -4.72 -12.32 -15.28
N GLY A 123 -5.13 -13.44 -14.68
CA GLY A 123 -5.72 -14.60 -15.36
C GLY A 123 -7.24 -14.72 -15.20
N ASN A 124 -7.92 -13.70 -14.65
CA ASN A 124 -9.36 -13.72 -14.44
C ASN A 124 -10.05 -12.85 -15.50
N GLU A 125 -10.54 -13.49 -16.57
CA GLU A 125 -11.10 -12.75 -17.72
C GLU A 125 -12.34 -11.93 -17.37
N GLU A 126 -13.18 -12.44 -16.46
CA GLU A 126 -14.38 -11.74 -16.03
C GLU A 126 -14.03 -10.44 -15.30
N GLN A 127 -13.09 -10.49 -14.36
CA GLN A 127 -12.63 -9.29 -13.67
C GLN A 127 -11.93 -8.31 -14.61
N GLN A 128 -11.08 -8.79 -15.53
CA GLN A 128 -10.47 -7.90 -16.54
C GLN A 128 -11.53 -7.16 -17.40
N ARG A 129 -12.68 -7.77 -17.69
CA ARG A 129 -13.81 -7.11 -18.38
C ARG A 129 -14.61 -6.16 -17.50
N HIS A 130 -14.61 -6.37 -16.19
CA HIS A 130 -15.39 -5.59 -15.23
C HIS A 130 -14.58 -4.58 -14.40
N TYR A 131 -13.30 -4.40 -14.73
CA TYR A 131 -12.47 -3.35 -14.17
C TYR A 131 -12.98 -1.96 -14.56
N VAL A 132 -13.06 -1.06 -13.59
CA VAL A 132 -13.47 0.34 -13.79
C VAL A 132 -12.24 1.22 -13.71
N CYS A 133 -11.81 1.80 -14.84
CA CYS A 133 -10.70 2.73 -14.87
C CYS A 133 -11.12 4.10 -14.32
N THR A 134 -10.81 4.37 -13.05
CA THR A 134 -11.09 5.65 -12.41
C THR A 134 -10.03 6.02 -11.37
N ASN A 135 -9.81 7.32 -11.18
CA ASN A 135 -9.02 7.84 -10.07
C ASN A 135 -9.93 8.01 -8.85
N TYR A 136 -9.39 7.95 -7.63
CA TYR A 136 -10.23 8.05 -6.42
C TYR A 136 -11.02 9.37 -6.32
N THR A 137 -10.46 10.48 -6.80
CA THR A 137 -11.16 11.78 -6.86
C THR A 137 -12.41 11.77 -7.76
N HIS A 138 -12.49 10.83 -8.70
CA HIS A 138 -13.64 10.65 -9.60
C HIS A 138 -14.51 9.44 -9.24
N ALA A 139 -14.10 8.61 -8.29
CA ALA A 139 -14.80 7.36 -7.98
C ALA A 139 -16.27 7.62 -7.62
N VAL A 140 -16.57 8.64 -6.82
CA VAL A 140 -17.96 9.01 -6.49
C VAL A 140 -18.77 9.32 -7.75
N ARG A 141 -18.27 10.14 -8.68
CA ARG A 141 -18.94 10.42 -9.97
C ARG A 141 -19.27 9.13 -10.72
N ASP A 142 -18.31 8.21 -10.79
CA ASP A 142 -18.45 6.98 -11.58
C ASP A 142 -19.36 5.95 -10.90
N LEU A 143 -19.38 5.91 -9.56
CA LEU A 143 -20.34 5.13 -8.78
C LEU A 143 -21.77 5.61 -9.03
N LEU A 144 -21.99 6.93 -9.10
CA LEU A 144 -23.29 7.53 -9.39
C LEU A 144 -23.76 7.24 -10.80
N ALA A 145 -22.85 7.33 -11.78
CA ALA A 145 -23.12 6.99 -13.18
C ALA A 145 -23.48 5.50 -13.35
N GLN A 146 -22.88 4.61 -12.53
CA GLN A 146 -23.26 3.19 -12.47
C GLN A 146 -24.60 2.95 -11.75
N GLY A 147 -25.18 3.99 -11.14
CA GLY A 147 -26.45 3.87 -10.46
C GLY A 147 -26.33 3.24 -9.08
N ILE A 148 -25.27 3.54 -8.32
CA ILE A 148 -25.22 3.20 -6.89
C ILE A 148 -26.50 3.65 -6.17
N ASN A 149 -27.06 2.75 -5.36
CA ASN A 149 -28.25 3.04 -4.54
C ASN A 149 -28.18 2.43 -3.14
N VAL A 150 -27.21 1.57 -2.86
CA VAL A 150 -26.97 1.03 -1.52
C VAL A 150 -25.51 1.24 -1.14
N VAL A 151 -25.25 1.66 0.09
CA VAL A 151 -23.90 1.73 0.66
C VAL A 151 -23.90 1.00 1.98
N PHE A 152 -22.99 0.05 2.14
CA PHE A 152 -22.73 -0.60 3.41
C PHE A 152 -21.37 -0.18 3.95
N GLN A 153 -21.31 0.27 5.21
CA GLN A 153 -20.10 0.78 5.85
C GLN A 153 -19.92 0.16 7.23
N MET A 154 -18.72 -0.31 7.56
CA MET A 154 -18.37 -0.65 8.94
C MET A 154 -18.01 0.64 9.69
N VAL A 155 -18.54 0.81 10.90
CA VAL A 155 -18.38 2.02 11.73
C VAL A 155 -17.96 1.67 13.15
N ALA A 156 -17.14 2.52 13.76
CA ALA A 156 -16.82 2.40 15.17
C ALA A 156 -17.99 2.91 16.02
N PRO A 157 -18.37 2.20 17.09
CA PRO A 157 -19.36 2.71 18.05
C PRO A 157 -18.85 3.99 18.71
N PRO A 158 -19.74 4.87 19.19
CA PRO A 158 -19.34 6.09 19.88
C PRO A 158 -18.61 5.76 21.18
N ALA A 159 -17.75 6.68 21.63
CA ALA A 159 -17.08 6.55 22.92
C ALA A 159 -18.05 6.55 24.11
N GLU A 160 -19.18 7.26 23.97
CA GLU A 160 -20.24 7.35 24.96
C GLU A 160 -21.62 7.16 24.30
N ALA A 161 -22.60 6.67 25.06
CA ALA A 161 -23.95 6.46 24.53
C ALA A 161 -24.58 7.81 24.09
N GLY A 162 -25.06 7.85 22.85
CA GLY A 162 -25.62 9.07 22.25
C GLY A 162 -24.59 9.99 21.59
N GLY A 163 -23.29 9.65 21.62
CA GLY A 163 -22.25 10.34 20.86
C GLY A 163 -22.23 9.96 19.37
N ASP A 164 -21.35 10.61 18.61
CA ASP A 164 -21.19 10.35 17.18
C ASP A 164 -20.53 9.00 16.89
N LEU A 165 -21.04 8.33 15.84
CA LEU A 165 -20.36 7.18 15.24
C LEU A 165 -19.10 7.67 14.53
N SER A 166 -18.16 6.77 14.25
CA SER A 166 -16.99 7.11 13.45
C SER A 166 -16.81 6.21 12.23
N LEU A 167 -16.59 6.82 11.08
CA LEU A 167 -16.16 6.14 9.85
C LEU A 167 -14.75 5.53 9.97
N SER A 168 -14.00 5.91 11.01
CA SER A 168 -12.76 5.28 11.46
C SER A 168 -11.75 5.07 10.32
N CYS A 169 -11.54 3.82 9.91
CA CYS A 169 -10.57 3.39 8.92
C CYS A 169 -10.88 3.81 7.50
N ASN A 170 -12.12 4.22 7.21
CA ASN A 170 -12.53 4.44 5.84
C ASN A 170 -13.65 5.48 5.66
N PRO A 171 -13.37 6.77 5.94
CA PRO A 171 -14.23 7.87 5.51
C PRO A 171 -14.14 8.19 4.00
N ASP A 172 -13.10 7.67 3.33
CA ASP A 172 -12.68 7.90 1.95
C ASP A 172 -13.72 8.56 1.00
N LEU A 173 -14.60 7.77 0.42
CA LEU A 173 -15.64 8.12 -0.53
C LEU A 173 -16.98 8.29 0.18
N THR A 174 -17.16 7.65 1.34
CA THR A 174 -18.43 7.70 2.09
C THR A 174 -18.80 9.12 2.45
N LEU A 175 -17.84 9.94 2.86
CA LEU A 175 -18.09 11.35 3.14
C LEU A 175 -18.66 12.10 1.94
N ASP A 176 -18.20 11.82 0.72
CA ASP A 176 -18.62 12.55 -0.48
C ASP A 176 -19.86 11.95 -1.13
N LEU A 177 -20.06 10.65 -0.97
CA LEU A 177 -21.19 9.91 -1.50
C LEU A 177 -22.47 10.17 -0.69
N LEU A 178 -22.36 10.35 0.62
CA LEU A 178 -23.52 10.56 1.51
C LEU A 178 -24.41 11.73 1.08
N PRO A 179 -23.90 12.97 0.91
CA PRO A 179 -24.74 14.10 0.49
C PRO A 179 -25.41 13.88 -0.87
N GLU A 180 -24.73 13.20 -1.79
CA GLU A 180 -25.29 12.92 -3.11
C GLU A 180 -26.41 11.87 -3.06
N LEU A 181 -26.26 10.82 -2.26
CA LEU A 181 -27.34 9.86 -2.06
C LEU A 181 -28.57 10.51 -1.43
N ARG A 182 -28.38 11.47 -0.51
CA ARG A 182 -29.49 12.25 0.06
C ARG A 182 -30.17 13.13 -0.99
N ARG A 183 -29.42 13.81 -1.86
CA ARG A 183 -30.00 14.53 -3.01
C ARG A 183 -30.81 13.62 -3.93
N GLN A 184 -30.32 12.42 -4.21
CA GLN A 184 -31.06 11.45 -5.04
C GLN A 184 -32.33 10.96 -4.35
N GLN A 185 -32.28 10.77 -3.03
CA GLN A 185 -33.45 10.44 -2.22
C GLN A 185 -34.53 11.53 -2.29
N GLU A 186 -34.12 12.80 -2.18
CA GLU A 186 -35.02 13.95 -2.34
C GLU A 186 -35.62 14.02 -3.75
N ALA A 187 -34.86 13.61 -4.78
CA ALA A 187 -35.34 13.46 -6.15
C ALA A 187 -36.23 12.21 -6.37
N GLY A 188 -36.61 11.50 -5.31
CA GLY A 188 -37.51 10.34 -5.35
C GLY A 188 -36.83 9.00 -5.67
N ARG A 189 -35.50 8.97 -5.77
CA ARG A 189 -34.75 7.73 -5.98
C ARG A 189 -34.66 6.94 -4.69
N LYS A 190 -34.91 5.63 -4.75
CA LYS A 190 -34.78 4.75 -3.59
C LYS A 190 -33.31 4.47 -3.31
N VAL A 191 -32.83 4.88 -2.14
CA VAL A 191 -31.46 4.65 -1.67
C VAL A 191 -31.44 4.11 -0.24
N ALA A 192 -30.35 3.45 0.16
CA ALA A 192 -30.12 3.00 1.52
C ALA A 192 -28.64 3.13 1.91
N VAL A 193 -28.38 3.72 3.07
CA VAL A 193 -27.05 3.76 3.71
C VAL A 193 -27.14 2.96 5.01
N VAL A 194 -26.33 1.92 5.14
CA VAL A 194 -26.38 0.98 6.27
C VAL A 194 -25.03 0.87 6.95
N GLY A 195 -25.02 1.03 8.27
CA GLY A 195 -23.83 0.86 9.09
C GLY A 195 -23.79 -0.51 9.78
N GLU A 196 -22.60 -1.09 9.93
CA GLU A 196 -22.33 -2.20 10.85
C GLU A 196 -21.40 -1.71 11.96
N LEU A 197 -21.87 -1.74 13.20
CA LEU A 197 -21.04 -1.39 14.35
C LEU A 197 -20.05 -2.53 14.60
N ASN A 198 -18.76 -2.19 14.76
CA ASN A 198 -17.72 -3.12 15.18
C ASN A 198 -16.77 -2.43 16.17
N GLY A 199 -16.76 -2.89 17.43
CA GLY A 199 -15.94 -2.36 18.52
C GLY A 199 -14.44 -2.60 18.35
N SER A 200 -14.02 -3.36 17.35
CA SER A 200 -12.60 -3.51 16.98
C SER A 200 -12.05 -2.30 16.21
N LEU A 201 -12.90 -1.44 15.65
CA LEU A 201 -12.47 -0.23 14.96
C LEU A 201 -11.99 0.84 15.97
N PRO A 202 -10.84 1.51 15.74
CA PRO A 202 -10.48 2.70 16.49
C PRO A 202 -11.42 3.85 16.15
N TRP A 203 -12.03 4.48 17.15
CA TRP A 203 -12.87 5.65 16.92
C TRP A 203 -12.00 6.87 16.61
N PHE A 204 -12.36 7.67 15.59
CA PHE A 204 -11.75 8.95 15.23
C PHE A 204 -12.80 10.07 15.17
N GLY A 205 -12.41 11.26 15.64
CA GLY A 205 -13.23 12.48 15.58
C GLY A 205 -13.15 13.20 14.23
N HIS A 206 -13.28 14.53 14.26
CA HIS A 206 -13.19 15.41 13.08
C HIS A 206 -14.14 14.96 11.97
N ASP A 207 -13.68 14.95 10.72
CA ASP A 207 -14.50 14.60 9.56
C ASP A 207 -15.02 13.16 9.58
N ALA A 208 -14.36 12.24 10.31
CA ALA A 208 -14.81 10.86 10.43
C ALA A 208 -15.96 10.69 11.43
N ALA A 209 -16.19 11.65 12.35
CA ALA A 209 -17.32 11.62 13.27
C ALA A 209 -18.60 12.01 12.55
N ILE A 210 -19.58 11.12 12.56
CA ILE A 210 -20.87 11.31 11.91
C ILE A 210 -22.02 10.90 12.83
N GLY A 211 -23.09 11.71 12.82
CA GLY A 211 -24.28 11.41 13.60
C GLY A 211 -25.01 10.16 13.09
N ALA A 212 -25.64 9.40 13.99
CA ALA A 212 -26.46 8.24 13.64
C ALA A 212 -27.51 8.49 12.54
N PRO A 213 -28.17 9.66 12.43
CA PRO A 213 -29.10 9.96 11.34
C PRO A 213 -28.49 9.98 9.93
N ALA A 214 -27.16 9.93 9.80
CA ALA A 214 -26.50 9.71 8.51
C ALA A 214 -26.80 8.32 7.93
N PHE A 215 -27.27 7.37 8.75
CA PHE A 215 -27.62 6.01 8.36
C PHE A 215 -29.13 5.80 8.34
N ASP A 216 -29.58 4.97 7.41
CA ASP A 216 -30.96 4.51 7.34
C ASP A 216 -31.20 3.28 8.24
N LEU A 217 -30.16 2.47 8.44
CA LEU A 217 -30.15 1.27 9.28
C LEU A 217 -28.79 1.09 9.92
N LEU A 218 -28.77 0.56 11.15
CA LEU A 218 -27.55 0.20 11.88
C LEU A 218 -27.65 -1.23 12.39
N LEU A 219 -26.72 -2.09 11.97
CA LEU A 219 -26.52 -3.41 12.56
C LEU A 219 -25.69 -3.26 13.84
N GLU A 220 -26.28 -3.62 14.98
CA GLU A 220 -25.60 -3.64 16.28
C GLU A 220 -25.69 -5.05 16.88
N GLN A 221 -24.59 -5.80 16.81
CA GLN A 221 -24.44 -7.12 17.41
C GLN A 221 -23.03 -7.29 18.01
N PRO A 222 -22.73 -6.70 19.18
CA PRO A 222 -21.39 -6.73 19.76
C PRO A 222 -20.86 -8.13 20.05
N GLN A 223 -21.75 -9.11 20.27
CA GLN A 223 -21.37 -10.50 20.56
C GLN A 223 -20.77 -11.22 19.36
N THR A 224 -20.96 -10.69 18.16
CA THR A 224 -20.43 -11.26 16.91
C THR A 224 -19.44 -10.30 16.22
N ASP A 225 -18.90 -9.34 16.96
CA ASP A 225 -17.78 -8.52 16.51
C ASP A 225 -16.54 -9.39 16.25
N TYR A 226 -15.78 -9.01 15.23
CA TYR A 226 -14.60 -9.72 14.76
C TYR A 226 -13.41 -8.77 14.63
N PRO A 227 -12.17 -9.28 14.78
CA PRO A 227 -10.97 -8.48 14.60
C PRO A 227 -10.85 -7.93 13.17
N LEU A 228 -10.15 -6.81 13.06
CA LEU A 228 -9.86 -6.19 11.75
C LEU A 228 -8.86 -7.04 10.96
N PHE A 229 -9.02 -7.08 9.63
CA PHE A 229 -8.11 -7.80 8.75
C PHE A 229 -6.69 -7.21 8.83
N PRO A 230 -5.68 -7.95 9.32
CA PRO A 230 -4.32 -7.45 9.40
C PRO A 230 -3.60 -7.57 8.05
N VAL A 231 -2.71 -6.63 7.74
CA VAL A 231 -1.75 -6.74 6.66
C VAL A 231 -0.35 -6.81 7.27
N PRO A 232 0.31 -7.98 7.22
CA PRO A 232 1.63 -8.17 7.81
C PRO A 232 2.68 -7.22 7.22
N GLN A 233 3.66 -6.84 8.04
CA GLN A 233 4.78 -6.05 7.57
C GLN A 233 5.62 -6.83 6.55
N SER A 234 6.01 -6.14 5.48
CA SER A 234 6.90 -6.68 4.46
C SER A 234 8.35 -6.40 4.83
N SER A 235 9.25 -7.33 4.52
CA SER A 235 10.67 -7.07 4.67
C SER A 235 11.13 -5.94 3.75
N ILE A 236 12.08 -5.15 4.23
CA ILE A 236 12.74 -4.11 3.45
C ILE A 236 14.02 -4.69 2.86
N SER A 237 14.10 -4.68 1.53
CA SER A 237 15.31 -5.11 0.82
C SER A 237 16.41 -4.03 0.88
N PRO A 238 17.69 -4.39 0.68
CA PRO A 238 18.76 -3.39 0.54
C PRO A 238 18.47 -2.32 -0.52
N ALA A 239 17.87 -2.72 -1.65
CA ALA A 239 17.47 -1.78 -2.70
C ALA A 239 16.42 -0.78 -2.19
N ASP A 240 15.40 -1.26 -1.46
CA ASP A 240 14.36 -0.40 -0.91
C ASP A 240 14.90 0.54 0.17
N HIS A 241 15.80 0.06 1.04
CA HIS A 241 16.51 0.90 2.01
C HIS A 241 17.25 2.05 1.34
N MET A 242 17.96 1.76 0.26
CA MET A 242 18.68 2.80 -0.48
C MET A 242 17.74 3.79 -1.18
N ILE A 243 16.62 3.31 -1.74
CA ILE A 243 15.58 4.18 -2.29
C ILE A 243 14.98 5.08 -1.20
N GLY A 244 14.67 4.52 -0.04
CA GLY A 244 14.16 5.24 1.12
C GLY A 244 15.16 6.29 1.62
N PHE A 245 16.45 5.96 1.64
CA PHE A 245 17.52 6.88 1.98
C PHE A 245 17.57 8.06 1.01
N TYR A 246 17.62 7.80 -0.30
CA TYR A 246 17.62 8.86 -1.30
C TYR A 246 16.36 9.73 -1.21
N ALA A 247 15.18 9.14 -0.99
CA ALA A 247 13.95 9.90 -0.80
C ALA A 247 14.01 10.79 0.46
N SER A 248 14.61 10.33 1.56
CA SER A 248 14.72 11.12 2.79
C SER A 248 15.65 12.34 2.65
N THR A 249 16.55 12.33 1.67
CA THR A 249 17.38 13.50 1.30
C THR A 249 16.58 14.65 0.70
N LEU A 250 15.37 14.39 0.17
CA LEU A 250 14.51 15.38 -0.46
C LEU A 250 13.47 15.96 0.49
N LEU A 251 13.33 15.42 1.70
CA LEU A 251 12.38 15.92 2.69
C LEU A 251 12.88 17.24 3.30
N ARG A 252 11.97 18.20 3.45
CA ARG A 252 12.25 19.48 4.11
C ARG A 252 11.66 19.51 5.51
N ASP A 253 12.38 20.09 6.46
CA ASP A 253 11.80 20.41 7.76
C ASP A 253 10.71 21.46 7.58
N GLY A 254 9.57 21.32 8.27
CA GLY A 254 8.39 22.13 8.02
C GLY A 254 7.52 21.66 6.84
N GLY A 255 7.92 20.60 6.13
CA GLY A 255 7.24 20.15 4.92
C GLY A 255 5.97 19.32 5.13
N THR A 256 5.40 18.86 4.01
CA THR A 256 4.30 17.89 3.95
C THR A 256 4.76 16.57 3.36
N LEU A 257 4.35 15.47 3.99
CA LEU A 257 4.67 14.12 3.54
C LEU A 257 3.41 13.35 3.13
N GLN A 258 3.46 12.77 1.94
CA GLN A 258 2.62 11.66 1.52
C GLN A 258 3.50 10.48 1.17
N VAL A 259 3.15 9.30 1.68
CA VAL A 259 3.86 8.06 1.38
C VAL A 259 2.86 6.92 1.23
N GLY A 260 3.11 6.03 0.27
CA GLY A 260 2.31 4.84 0.02
C GLY A 260 2.65 3.65 0.93
N ILE A 261 2.11 2.48 0.58
CA ILE A 261 2.27 1.22 1.32
C ILE A 261 3.51 0.41 0.93
N GLY A 262 3.77 -0.65 1.70
CA GLY A 262 4.74 -1.68 1.38
C GLY A 262 6.16 -1.31 1.78
N SER A 263 7.12 -2.14 1.35
CA SER A 263 8.52 -2.02 1.78
C SER A 263 9.17 -0.68 1.42
N LEU A 264 8.79 -0.08 0.29
CA LEU A 264 9.29 1.24 -0.12
C LEU A 264 8.81 2.37 0.80
N GLY A 265 7.52 2.38 1.16
CA GLY A 265 7.00 3.35 2.11
C GLY A 265 7.64 3.22 3.49
N ALA A 266 7.77 1.97 3.97
CA ALA A 266 8.47 1.68 5.21
C ALA A 266 9.95 2.13 5.18
N ALA A 267 10.66 1.94 4.05
CA ALA A 267 12.04 2.38 3.91
C ALA A 267 12.21 3.89 3.97
N VAL A 268 11.27 4.65 3.41
CA VAL A 268 11.24 6.12 3.51
C VAL A 268 11.06 6.53 4.98
N VAL A 269 10.10 5.92 5.67
CA VAL A 269 9.85 6.21 7.10
C VAL A 269 11.08 5.89 7.94
N HIS A 270 11.66 4.71 7.76
CA HIS A 270 12.90 4.29 8.45
C HIS A 270 14.04 5.28 8.22
N SER A 271 14.28 5.66 6.97
CA SER A 271 15.35 6.60 6.61
C SER A 271 15.09 8.02 7.11
N THR A 272 13.82 8.39 7.30
CA THR A 272 13.40 9.67 7.90
C THR A 272 13.68 9.67 9.40
N ILE A 273 13.39 8.56 10.09
CA ILE A 273 13.72 8.36 11.51
C ILE A 273 15.22 8.33 11.71
N LEU A 274 15.97 7.59 10.88
CA LEU A 274 17.43 7.53 10.91
C LEU A 274 18.02 8.94 10.77
N ARG A 275 17.54 9.74 9.81
CA ARG A 275 17.96 11.14 9.64
C ARG A 275 17.69 11.99 10.89
N HIS A 276 16.60 11.73 11.61
CA HIS A 276 16.22 12.49 12.79
C HIS A 276 16.99 12.10 14.05
N GLN A 277 17.09 10.81 14.34
CA GLN A 277 17.61 10.28 15.60
C GLN A 277 19.10 9.91 15.54
N HIS A 278 19.60 9.53 14.36
CA HIS A 278 20.98 9.12 14.11
C HIS A 278 21.55 9.90 12.91
N ASN A 279 21.45 11.23 12.97
CA ASN A 279 21.78 12.12 11.86
C ASN A 279 23.24 11.97 11.41
N ASP A 280 24.16 11.71 12.32
CA ASP A 280 25.57 11.42 12.05
C ASP A 280 25.75 10.21 11.12
N GLN A 281 25.03 9.11 11.38
CA GLN A 281 25.06 7.92 10.53
C GLN A 281 24.45 8.19 9.15
N TRP A 282 23.34 8.93 9.13
CA TRP A 282 22.69 9.33 7.88
C TRP A 282 23.60 10.25 7.03
N GLN A 283 24.27 11.22 7.65
CA GLN A 283 25.22 12.14 7.00
C GLN A 283 26.43 11.38 6.47
N ALA A 284 26.96 10.42 7.24
CA ALA A 284 28.08 9.59 6.80
C ALA A 284 27.74 8.80 5.52
N LEU A 285 26.51 8.27 5.42
CA LEU A 285 26.05 7.62 4.19
C LEU A 285 25.90 8.62 3.04
N TYR A 286 25.34 9.81 3.31
CA TYR A 286 25.18 10.89 2.33
C TYR A 286 26.52 11.29 1.71
N ASP A 287 27.55 11.45 2.53
CA ASP A 287 28.89 11.84 2.08
C ASP A 287 29.59 10.67 1.38
N LYS A 288 29.47 9.43 1.89
CA LYS A 288 30.04 8.23 1.25
C LYS A 288 29.48 8.00 -0.16
N LEU A 289 28.18 8.18 -0.33
CA LEU A 289 27.50 8.08 -1.62
C LEU A 289 27.73 9.30 -2.52
N ARG A 290 28.40 10.34 -2.01
CA ARG A 290 28.70 11.59 -2.72
C ARG A 290 27.42 12.23 -3.25
N VAL A 291 26.32 12.19 -2.48
CA VAL A 291 24.97 12.58 -2.94
C VAL A 291 24.96 14.01 -3.50
N ALA A 292 25.54 14.98 -2.80
CA ALA A 292 25.61 16.37 -3.26
C ALA A 292 26.37 16.55 -4.58
N THR A 293 27.37 15.70 -4.86
CA THR A 293 28.15 15.78 -6.11
C THR A 293 27.47 15.02 -7.24
N ARG A 294 26.90 13.85 -6.95
CA ARG A 294 26.19 13.02 -7.95
C ARG A 294 24.84 13.61 -8.34
N PHE A 295 24.15 14.26 -7.40
CA PHE A 295 22.81 14.80 -7.55
C PHE A 295 22.73 16.21 -6.94
N PRO A 296 23.35 17.24 -7.57
CA PRO A 296 23.50 18.57 -6.96
C PRO A 296 22.19 19.25 -6.56
N PHE A 297 21.09 19.02 -7.29
CA PHE A 297 19.78 19.59 -6.97
C PHE A 297 19.23 19.16 -5.60
N VAL A 298 19.72 18.06 -5.02
CA VAL A 298 19.28 17.62 -3.68
C VAL A 298 19.60 18.68 -2.62
N THR A 299 20.66 19.47 -2.80
CA THR A 299 21.06 20.51 -1.82
C THR A 299 20.13 21.73 -1.84
N THR A 300 19.33 21.89 -2.89
CA THR A 300 18.33 22.96 -2.99
C THR A 300 16.92 22.46 -2.69
N GLU A 301 16.63 21.19 -2.99
CA GLU A 301 15.30 20.60 -2.87
C GLU A 301 15.02 19.94 -1.52
N GLY A 302 16.05 19.62 -0.74
CA GLY A 302 15.89 18.93 0.53
C GLY A 302 16.89 19.38 1.59
N ASP A 303 16.69 18.89 2.80
CA ASP A 303 17.49 19.24 3.97
C ASP A 303 18.33 18.05 4.45
N ARG A 304 19.41 18.33 5.19
CA ARG A 304 20.30 17.32 5.79
C ARG A 304 20.09 17.13 7.29
N GLY A 305 19.55 18.13 7.97
CA GLY A 305 19.42 18.15 9.44
C GLY A 305 18.19 17.38 9.96
N PRO A 306 18.10 17.17 11.29
CA PRO A 306 16.89 16.65 11.93
C PRO A 306 15.66 17.56 11.75
N PHE A 307 14.46 16.99 11.85
CA PHE A 307 13.19 17.72 11.81
C PHE A 307 12.89 18.48 13.11
N ARG A 308 13.17 19.78 13.15
CA ARG A 308 12.93 20.65 14.31
C ARG A 308 11.49 21.13 14.33
N GLU A 309 11.01 21.67 13.21
CA GLU A 309 9.60 22.04 13.04
C GLU A 309 8.72 20.78 12.95
N GLY A 310 9.21 19.76 12.26
CA GLY A 310 8.48 18.53 12.01
C GLY A 310 7.80 18.51 10.66
N LEU A 311 7.10 17.40 10.39
CA LEU A 311 6.32 17.18 9.19
C LEU A 311 4.83 17.20 9.51
N TYR A 312 4.05 17.60 8.51
CA TYR A 312 2.60 17.38 8.42
C TYR A 312 2.33 16.22 7.46
N GLY A 313 1.58 15.21 7.90
CA GLY A 313 1.18 14.09 7.07
C GLY A 313 -0.12 14.39 6.33
N CYS A 314 -0.14 14.26 5.01
CA CYS A 314 -1.34 14.37 4.21
C CYS A 314 -1.30 13.26 3.17
N SER A 315 -1.92 12.12 3.48
CA SER A 315 -1.76 10.90 2.70
C SER A 315 -3.08 10.21 2.43
N GLU A 316 -3.26 9.72 1.21
CA GLU A 316 -4.43 8.93 0.83
C GLU A 316 -4.62 7.75 1.79
N MET A 317 -3.56 6.98 2.03
CA MET A 317 -3.52 5.96 3.06
C MET A 317 -2.66 6.42 4.24
N MET A 318 -3.21 6.36 5.45
CA MET A 318 -2.44 6.44 6.69
C MET A 318 -1.85 5.06 7.01
N VAL A 319 -0.58 4.87 6.68
CA VAL A 319 0.19 3.67 7.03
C VAL A 319 0.69 3.74 8.47
N ASP A 320 1.04 2.58 9.04
CA ASP A 320 1.63 2.45 10.39
C ASP A 320 2.89 3.29 10.58
N GLY A 321 3.68 3.45 9.50
CA GLY A 321 4.79 4.39 9.39
C GLY A 321 4.56 5.78 10.00
N PHE A 322 3.35 6.34 9.86
CA PHE A 322 3.04 7.66 10.42
C PHE A 322 2.98 7.67 11.96
N LEU A 323 2.60 6.57 12.61
CA LEU A 323 2.69 6.46 14.07
C LEU A 323 4.14 6.42 14.52
N TYR A 324 5.00 5.68 13.83
CA TYR A 324 6.44 5.67 14.15
C TYR A 324 7.08 7.06 13.96
N LEU A 325 6.67 7.84 12.95
CA LEU A 325 7.09 9.23 12.81
C LEU A 325 6.57 10.12 13.95
N MET A 326 5.36 9.86 14.45
CA MET A 326 4.79 10.59 15.58
C MET A 326 5.53 10.26 16.88
N GLU A 327 5.77 8.97 17.16
CA GLU A 327 6.56 8.46 18.29
C GLU A 327 8.00 9.00 18.26
N ALA A 328 8.60 9.10 17.07
CA ALA A 328 9.94 9.67 16.87
C ALA A 328 10.00 11.20 17.02
N GLY A 329 8.86 11.89 17.21
CA GLY A 329 8.81 13.36 17.34
C GLY A 329 8.98 14.12 16.02
N ILE A 330 8.73 13.46 14.88
CA ILE A 330 8.84 14.01 13.53
C ILE A 330 7.48 14.52 13.04
N LEU A 331 6.42 13.73 13.20
CA LEU A 331 5.05 14.09 12.79
C LEU A 331 4.39 15.01 13.83
N LYS A 332 4.76 16.29 13.82
CA LYS A 332 4.32 17.27 14.83
C LYS A 332 3.97 18.65 14.30
N ARG A 333 4.19 18.93 13.00
CA ARG A 333 3.80 20.21 12.41
C ARG A 333 2.28 20.25 12.30
N LYS A 334 1.67 21.24 12.97
CA LYS A 334 0.23 21.41 12.99
C LYS A 334 -0.24 22.16 11.75
N VAL A 335 -1.42 21.78 11.28
CA VAL A 335 -2.22 22.53 10.32
C VAL A 335 -3.60 22.80 10.90
N TYR A 336 -4.26 23.83 10.38
CA TYR A 336 -5.50 24.38 10.91
C TYR A 336 -6.56 24.44 9.82
N ASP A 337 -7.83 24.31 10.20
CA ASP A 337 -8.96 24.26 9.26
C ASP A 337 -9.44 25.67 8.84
N ASP A 338 -8.99 26.71 9.54
CA ASP A 338 -9.21 28.09 9.17
C ASP A 338 -7.99 28.65 8.39
N LEU A 339 -8.28 29.40 7.32
CA LEU A 339 -7.24 29.94 6.44
C LEU A 339 -6.41 31.02 7.12
N GLU A 340 -7.02 31.88 7.93
CA GLU A 340 -6.31 32.96 8.61
C GLU A 340 -5.37 32.38 9.67
N ASP A 341 -5.85 31.42 10.47
CA ASP A 341 -5.03 30.70 11.43
C ASP A 341 -3.90 29.92 10.75
N GLN A 342 -4.16 29.26 9.61
CA GLN A 342 -3.11 28.59 8.85
C GLN A 342 -2.06 29.57 8.31
N GLU A 343 -2.48 30.71 7.75
CA GLU A 343 -1.57 31.74 7.24
C GLU A 343 -0.75 32.39 8.38
N ARG A 344 -1.34 32.57 9.57
CA ARG A 344 -0.63 33.01 10.79
C ARG A 344 0.42 32.00 11.23
N SER A 345 0.05 30.72 11.30
CA SER A 345 1.00 29.64 11.61
C SER A 345 2.16 29.61 10.61
N ASN A 346 1.88 29.78 9.32
CA ASN A 346 2.91 29.81 8.27
C ASN A 346 3.88 31.00 8.39
N ARG A 347 3.49 32.07 9.11
CA ARG A 347 4.37 33.21 9.44
C ARG A 347 5.11 33.03 10.78
N GLY A 348 4.92 31.88 11.45
CA GLY A 348 5.50 31.59 12.76
C GLY A 348 4.76 32.25 13.92
N GLU A 349 3.54 32.73 13.71
CA GLU A 349 2.71 33.29 14.77
C GLU A 349 2.01 32.17 15.58
N ALA A 350 1.79 32.41 16.86
CA ALA A 350 1.08 31.46 17.71
C ALA A 350 -0.43 31.41 17.37
N VAL A 351 -0.94 30.19 17.22
CA VAL A 351 -2.36 29.90 16.98
C VAL A 351 -2.92 29.12 18.17
N SER A 352 -4.02 29.60 18.76
CA SER A 352 -4.65 28.99 19.94
C SER A 352 -5.56 27.80 19.60
N ALA A 353 -6.04 27.72 18.36
CA ALA A 353 -6.87 26.61 17.89
C ALA A 353 -6.13 25.27 18.03
N ALA A 354 -6.89 24.19 18.19
CA ALA A 354 -6.33 22.85 18.06
C ALA A 354 -6.05 22.60 16.58
N GLY A 355 -4.83 22.18 16.26
CA GLY A 355 -4.43 21.81 14.90
C GLY A 355 -4.17 20.31 14.80
N VAL A 356 -4.29 19.78 13.59
CA VAL A 356 -4.00 18.38 13.27
C VAL A 356 -2.61 18.24 12.66
N VAL A 357 -1.99 17.08 12.81
CA VAL A 357 -0.67 16.77 12.23
C VAL A 357 -0.75 15.71 11.14
N MET A 358 -1.92 15.09 10.97
CA MET A 358 -2.16 14.04 10.01
C MET A 358 -3.57 14.14 9.42
N HIS A 359 -3.66 14.21 8.10
CA HIS A 359 -4.86 13.91 7.33
C HIS A 359 -4.70 12.59 6.59
N GLY A 360 -5.63 11.65 6.82
CA GLY A 360 -5.63 10.31 6.22
C GLY A 360 -6.97 9.99 5.53
N GLY A 361 -6.96 9.37 4.36
CA GLY A 361 -8.20 9.02 3.65
C GLY A 361 -8.79 7.70 4.11
N PHE A 362 -7.90 6.72 4.28
CA PHE A 362 -8.20 5.43 4.86
C PHE A 362 -6.94 4.81 5.49
N PHE A 363 -7.05 3.72 6.24
CA PHE A 363 -5.89 2.99 6.74
C PHE A 363 -6.05 1.47 6.69
N LEU A 364 -4.92 0.80 6.54
CA LEU A 364 -4.76 -0.65 6.50
C LEU A 364 -3.33 -0.97 6.96
N GLY A 365 -3.16 -1.94 7.86
CA GLY A 365 -1.85 -2.26 8.41
C GLY A 365 -1.83 -3.49 9.30
N PRO A 366 -0.74 -3.73 10.04
CA PRO A 366 -0.61 -4.89 10.92
C PRO A 366 -1.53 -4.77 12.14
N ARG A 367 -1.70 -5.88 12.88
CA ARG A 367 -2.57 -5.92 14.06
C ARG A 367 -2.14 -4.93 15.15
N ASP A 368 -0.83 -4.81 15.39
CA ASP A 368 -0.25 -3.86 16.35
C ASP A 368 -0.60 -2.41 16.02
N PHE A 369 -0.59 -2.05 14.72
CA PHE A 369 -1.00 -0.71 14.29
C PHE A 369 -2.43 -0.37 14.75
N TYR A 370 -3.38 -1.29 14.57
CA TYR A 370 -4.76 -1.07 15.04
C TYR A 370 -4.86 -0.98 16.56
N GLN A 371 -4.07 -1.77 17.29
CA GLN A 371 -4.02 -1.74 18.75
C GLN A 371 -3.47 -0.39 19.25
N LYS A 372 -2.39 0.11 18.63
CA LYS A 372 -1.84 1.44 18.91
C LYS A 372 -2.85 2.54 18.66
N LEU A 373 -3.54 2.53 17.51
CA LEU A 373 -4.58 3.54 17.21
C LEU A 373 -5.71 3.53 18.24
N ARG A 374 -6.12 2.34 18.72
CA ARG A 374 -7.13 2.21 19.79
C ARG A 374 -6.62 2.69 21.15
N GLY A 375 -5.32 2.57 21.39
CA GLY A 375 -4.65 2.96 22.63
C GLY A 375 -4.29 4.45 22.72
N LEU A 376 -4.46 5.23 21.64
CA LEU A 376 -4.19 6.66 21.66
C LEU A 376 -5.06 7.37 22.69
N SER A 377 -4.46 8.28 23.45
CA SER A 377 -5.21 9.22 24.28
C SER A 377 -6.11 10.11 23.41
N GLU A 378 -7.14 10.73 24.01
CA GLU A 378 -8.01 11.66 23.31
C GLU A 378 -7.23 12.82 22.65
N GLN A 379 -6.20 13.32 23.34
CA GLN A 379 -5.33 14.39 22.85
C GLN A 379 -4.46 13.95 21.66
N GLU A 380 -3.95 12.72 21.67
CA GLU A 380 -3.15 12.22 20.53
C GLU A 380 -4.05 11.94 19.33
N ARG A 381 -5.18 11.29 19.57
CA ARG A 381 -6.18 10.99 18.55
C ARG A 381 -6.73 12.25 17.89
N SER A 382 -6.97 13.33 18.64
CA SER A 382 -7.46 14.60 18.08
C SER A 382 -6.43 15.31 17.18
N ARG A 383 -5.18 14.83 17.11
CA ARG A 383 -4.19 15.32 16.14
C ARG A 383 -4.28 14.62 14.79
N ILE A 384 -5.16 13.62 14.63
CA ILE A 384 -5.35 12.85 13.40
C ILE A 384 -6.77 13.09 12.88
N SER A 385 -6.91 13.62 11.67
CA SER A 385 -8.18 13.74 10.96
C SER A 385 -8.25 12.68 9.85
N MET A 386 -9.13 11.71 10.02
CA MET A 386 -9.48 10.79 8.93
C MET A 386 -10.59 11.46 8.11
N THR A 387 -10.37 11.69 6.81
CA THR A 387 -11.22 12.55 5.97
C THR A 387 -11.41 12.00 4.55
N SER A 388 -12.09 12.75 3.70
CA SER A 388 -12.36 12.40 2.31
C SER A 388 -11.07 12.27 1.47
N VAL A 389 -11.02 11.26 0.60
CA VAL A 389 -9.92 11.17 -0.39
C VAL A 389 -9.99 12.29 -1.42
N ASN A 390 -11.15 12.88 -1.68
CA ASN A 390 -11.27 14.07 -2.53
C ASN A 390 -10.52 15.26 -1.88
N PHE A 391 -10.74 15.49 -0.58
CA PHE A 391 -10.00 16.53 0.16
C PHE A 391 -8.48 16.33 0.07
N ILE A 392 -8.00 15.10 0.22
CA ILE A 392 -6.57 14.77 0.27
C ILE A 392 -5.92 14.79 -1.11
N ASN A 393 -6.58 14.22 -2.12
CA ASN A 393 -5.98 13.92 -3.42
C ASN A 393 -6.14 15.07 -4.44
N ASP A 394 -6.83 16.15 -4.10
CA ASP A 394 -6.84 17.34 -4.94
C ASP A 394 -6.72 18.65 -4.15
N LEU A 395 -6.62 19.75 -4.90
CA LEU A 395 -6.64 21.11 -4.37
C LEU A 395 -7.96 21.82 -4.68
N TYR A 396 -8.94 21.18 -5.30
CA TYR A 396 -10.18 21.88 -5.60
C TYR A 396 -10.93 22.22 -4.30
N ASP A 397 -11.81 23.22 -4.36
CA ASP A 397 -12.62 23.56 -3.21
C ASP A 397 -13.44 22.34 -2.76
N HIS A 398 -13.35 22.05 -1.47
CA HIS A 398 -14.08 20.98 -0.81
C HIS A 398 -14.78 21.55 0.42
N ARG A 399 -15.84 20.89 0.88
CA ARG A 399 -16.57 21.34 2.08
C ARG A 399 -15.72 21.38 3.36
N PHE A 400 -14.61 20.63 3.38
CA PHE A 400 -13.63 20.60 4.48
C PHE A 400 -12.44 21.55 4.27
N GLY A 401 -12.36 22.23 3.13
CA GLY A 401 -11.29 23.19 2.89
C GLY A 401 -11.23 23.70 1.46
N SER A 402 -10.96 25.00 1.35
CA SER A 402 -10.75 25.65 0.06
C SER A 402 -9.40 25.28 -0.55
N GLN A 403 -9.26 25.54 -1.85
CA GLN A 403 -7.99 25.42 -2.56
C GLN A 403 -6.86 26.19 -1.88
N ARG A 404 -7.15 27.42 -1.44
CA ARG A 404 -6.19 28.27 -0.75
C ARG A 404 -5.74 27.66 0.57
N LEU A 405 -6.68 27.14 1.36
CA LEU A 405 -6.37 26.48 2.62
C LEU A 405 -5.49 25.26 2.40
N LYS A 406 -5.92 24.34 1.52
CA LYS A 406 -5.17 23.13 1.20
C LYS A 406 -3.75 23.44 0.72
N ALA A 407 -3.58 24.48 -0.10
CA ALA A 407 -2.27 24.93 -0.54
C ALA A 407 -1.43 25.53 0.60
N ALA A 408 -2.04 26.34 1.48
CA ALA A 408 -1.36 26.92 2.64
C ALA A 408 -0.93 25.84 3.66
N GLN A 409 -1.68 24.76 3.81
CA GLN A 409 -1.33 23.63 4.66
C GLN A 409 -0.17 22.80 4.08
N ARG A 410 -0.15 22.60 2.74
CA ARG A 410 0.76 21.68 2.03
C ARG A 410 2.05 22.34 1.56
N GLN A 411 2.81 22.90 2.48
CA GLN A 411 4.12 23.51 2.21
C GLN A 411 5.19 22.46 1.90
N ASP A 412 6.07 22.76 0.94
CA ASP A 412 7.24 21.93 0.59
C ASP A 412 6.91 20.44 0.43
N ALA A 413 5.75 20.15 -0.18
CA ALA A 413 5.18 18.81 -0.17
C ALA A 413 6.03 17.81 -0.96
N ARG A 414 6.18 16.60 -0.42
CA ARG A 414 6.84 15.47 -1.05
C ARG A 414 5.84 14.33 -1.18
N PHE A 415 5.39 14.10 -2.40
CA PHE A 415 4.44 13.05 -2.70
C PHE A 415 5.17 11.84 -3.28
N ILE A 416 5.31 10.80 -2.46
CA ILE A 416 6.14 9.64 -2.77
C ILE A 416 5.25 8.45 -3.14
N ASN A 417 5.35 8.05 -4.40
CA ASN A 417 4.63 6.90 -4.96
C ASN A 417 5.61 5.89 -5.56
N SER A 418 5.16 4.67 -5.80
CA SER A 418 5.95 3.65 -6.49
C SER A 418 5.38 3.34 -7.87
N ALA A 419 6.26 2.93 -8.78
CA ALA A 419 5.89 2.45 -10.12
C ALA A 419 6.51 1.08 -10.40
N MET A 420 5.89 0.32 -11.30
CA MET A 420 6.45 -0.94 -11.78
C MET A 420 7.66 -0.69 -12.68
N MET A 421 7.53 0.27 -13.59
CA MET A 421 8.54 0.59 -14.61
C MET A 421 8.50 2.08 -14.97
N HIS A 422 9.61 2.55 -15.55
CA HIS A 422 9.71 3.87 -16.16
C HIS A 422 10.31 3.77 -17.56
N THR A 423 9.83 4.60 -18.48
CA THR A 423 10.48 4.78 -19.78
C THR A 423 11.64 5.76 -19.69
N LEU A 424 12.61 5.71 -20.60
CA LEU A 424 13.69 6.71 -20.70
C LEU A 424 13.17 8.12 -20.95
N SER A 425 11.94 8.26 -21.47
CA SER A 425 11.30 9.56 -21.66
C SER A 425 10.70 10.16 -20.37
N GLY A 426 10.65 9.39 -19.29
CA GLY A 426 10.12 9.79 -17.98
C GLY A 426 8.66 9.41 -17.73
N ALA A 427 7.97 8.71 -18.65
CA ALA A 427 6.63 8.19 -18.39
C ALA A 427 6.67 6.99 -17.42
N ALA A 428 5.72 6.92 -16.49
CA ALA A 428 5.61 5.86 -15.48
C ALA A 428 4.53 4.82 -15.82
N ILE A 429 4.78 3.58 -15.43
CA ILE A 429 3.88 2.44 -15.58
C ILE A 429 3.69 1.83 -14.19
N SER A 430 2.46 1.84 -13.69
CA SER A 430 2.16 1.46 -12.29
C SER A 430 1.09 0.39 -12.16
N ASP A 431 0.21 0.22 -13.16
CA ASP A 431 -1.04 -0.54 -12.99
C ASP A 431 -1.41 -1.49 -14.14
N GLY A 432 -0.67 -1.52 -15.25
CA GLY A 432 -1.03 -2.30 -16.43
C GLY A 432 0.14 -2.90 -17.21
N LEU A 433 -0.15 -3.98 -17.95
CA LEU A 433 0.75 -4.64 -18.88
C LEU A 433 0.63 -4.07 -20.29
N GLU A 434 1.65 -4.32 -21.11
CA GLU A 434 1.72 -3.89 -22.52
C GLU A 434 0.58 -4.44 -23.39
N ASP A 435 0.00 -5.57 -23.01
CA ASP A 435 -1.15 -6.18 -23.71
C ASP A 435 -2.52 -5.69 -23.20
N GLY A 436 -2.54 -4.67 -22.33
CA GLY A 436 -3.75 -4.04 -21.81
C GLY A 436 -4.35 -4.71 -20.58
N ARG A 437 -3.79 -5.83 -20.11
CA ARG A 437 -4.23 -6.45 -18.84
C ARG A 437 -3.86 -5.58 -17.65
N VAL A 438 -4.82 -5.43 -16.74
CA VAL A 438 -4.71 -4.65 -15.52
C VAL A 438 -4.08 -5.50 -14.41
N ILE A 439 -3.05 -4.93 -13.77
CA ILE A 439 -2.39 -5.51 -12.61
C ILE A 439 -3.06 -5.08 -11.31
N SER A 440 -3.36 -3.77 -11.19
CA SER A 440 -3.88 -3.15 -9.97
C SER A 440 -4.89 -2.04 -10.31
N GLY A 441 -4.51 -0.77 -10.10
CA GLY A 441 -5.23 0.41 -10.51
C GLY A 441 -4.41 1.68 -10.26
N VAL A 442 -4.85 2.79 -10.85
CA VAL A 442 -4.17 4.09 -10.76
C VAL A 442 -4.22 4.70 -9.36
N GLY A 443 -5.28 4.42 -8.59
CA GLY A 443 -5.52 4.99 -7.27
C GLY A 443 -5.47 6.52 -7.28
N GLY A 444 -4.75 7.11 -6.31
CA GLY A 444 -4.43 8.54 -6.27
C GLY A 444 -3.10 8.95 -6.90
N GLN A 445 -2.37 8.05 -7.58
CA GLN A 445 -1.02 8.37 -8.06
C GLN A 445 -1.02 9.59 -8.99
N TYR A 446 -1.90 9.60 -10.00
CA TYR A 446 -2.05 10.75 -10.91
C TYR A 446 -2.38 12.05 -10.16
N ASN A 447 -3.25 11.94 -9.15
CA ASN A 447 -3.71 13.08 -8.36
C ASN A 447 -2.57 13.76 -7.61
N PHE A 448 -1.73 12.99 -6.91
CA PHE A 448 -0.56 13.54 -6.22
C PHE A 448 0.50 14.07 -7.18
N VAL A 449 0.69 13.43 -8.33
CA VAL A 449 1.56 13.95 -9.39
C VAL A 449 1.07 15.32 -9.85
N ALA A 450 -0.19 15.45 -10.24
CA ALA A 450 -0.77 16.71 -10.70
C ALA A 450 -0.71 17.79 -9.61
N MET A 451 -0.98 17.43 -8.36
CA MET A 451 -0.89 18.34 -7.21
C MET A 451 0.53 18.88 -7.00
N ALA A 452 1.56 18.05 -7.18
CA ALA A 452 2.95 18.48 -7.06
C ALA A 452 3.37 19.53 -8.09
N HIS A 453 2.70 19.59 -9.25
CA HIS A 453 2.93 20.63 -10.26
C HIS A 453 2.13 21.90 -9.99
N ALA A 454 1.05 21.81 -9.19
CA ALA A 454 0.20 22.94 -8.83
C ALA A 454 0.65 23.68 -7.55
N LEU A 455 1.33 22.98 -6.64
CA LEU A 455 1.84 23.55 -5.39
C LEU A 455 3.24 24.15 -5.55
N ALA A 456 3.46 25.29 -4.90
CA ALA A 456 4.79 25.89 -4.80
C ALA A 456 5.75 24.95 -4.05
N ASN A 457 6.96 24.78 -4.59
CA ASN A 457 8.04 23.95 -4.02
C ASN A 457 7.68 22.47 -3.76
N ALA A 458 6.55 21.98 -4.28
CA ALA A 458 6.17 20.58 -4.14
C ALA A 458 6.83 19.72 -5.22
N ARG A 459 7.15 18.47 -4.86
CA ARG A 459 7.76 17.48 -5.75
C ARG A 459 6.98 16.18 -5.74
N SER A 460 6.75 15.64 -6.94
CA SER A 460 6.29 14.28 -7.18
C SER A 460 7.52 13.39 -7.32
N ILE A 461 7.58 12.37 -6.46
CA ILE A 461 8.69 11.42 -6.41
C ILE A 461 8.13 10.05 -6.74
N ILE A 462 8.54 9.49 -7.87
CA ILE A 462 8.22 8.12 -8.26
C ILE A 462 9.42 7.22 -7.99
N THR A 463 9.20 6.20 -7.19
CA THR A 463 10.22 5.24 -6.77
C THR A 463 10.05 3.91 -7.49
N LEU A 464 11.14 3.27 -7.86
CA LEU A 464 11.14 1.90 -8.40
C LEU A 464 12.49 1.23 -8.18
N ARG A 465 12.49 -0.08 -8.00
CA ARG A 465 13.74 -0.85 -8.13
C ARG A 465 14.21 -0.78 -9.58
N SER A 466 15.50 -0.63 -9.83
CA SER A 466 16.03 -0.52 -11.19
C SER A 466 15.88 -1.83 -11.98
N THR A 467 15.72 -2.97 -11.29
CA THR A 467 15.59 -4.29 -11.91
C THR A 467 14.51 -5.13 -11.24
N ARG A 468 14.06 -6.19 -11.94
CA ARG A 468 13.19 -7.23 -11.42
C ARG A 468 13.57 -8.59 -12.01
N GLU A 469 13.13 -9.66 -11.37
CA GLU A 469 13.21 -11.00 -11.94
C GLU A 469 12.01 -11.30 -12.85
N LYS A 470 12.27 -11.82 -14.05
CA LYS A 470 11.25 -12.27 -14.99
C LYS A 470 11.70 -13.61 -15.59
N HIS A 471 10.94 -14.68 -15.32
CA HIS A 471 11.27 -16.05 -15.74
C HIS A 471 12.67 -16.54 -15.31
N GLY A 472 13.17 -16.06 -14.17
CA GLY A 472 14.49 -16.40 -13.63
C GLY A 472 15.65 -15.61 -14.26
N GLU A 473 15.35 -14.58 -15.05
CA GLU A 473 16.32 -13.63 -15.57
C GLU A 473 16.10 -12.25 -14.96
N THR A 474 17.19 -11.59 -14.57
CA THR A 474 17.13 -10.19 -14.19
C THR A 474 16.86 -9.33 -15.43
N VAL A 475 15.86 -8.48 -15.36
CA VAL A 475 15.51 -7.50 -16.39
C VAL A 475 15.41 -6.09 -15.81
N SER A 476 15.61 -5.07 -16.64
CA SER A 476 15.49 -3.68 -16.20
C SER A 476 14.02 -3.25 -16.03
N ASN A 477 13.76 -2.41 -15.03
CA ASN A 477 12.52 -1.65 -14.90
C ASN A 477 12.61 -0.26 -15.52
N ILE A 478 13.81 0.19 -15.91
CA ILE A 478 14.00 1.34 -16.78
C ILE A 478 14.08 0.82 -18.21
N VAL A 479 13.06 1.13 -19.01
CA VAL A 479 12.89 0.63 -20.38
C VAL A 479 12.95 1.78 -21.38
N PHE A 480 13.26 1.50 -22.65
CA PHE A 480 13.24 2.56 -23.67
C PHE A 480 11.81 3.08 -23.92
N SER A 481 10.84 2.17 -24.05
CA SER A 481 9.42 2.44 -24.25
C SER A 481 8.56 1.29 -23.70
N TYR A 482 7.26 1.53 -23.49
CA TYR A 482 6.28 0.52 -23.07
C TYR A 482 4.88 0.87 -23.60
N GLY A 483 4.06 -0.12 -23.91
CA GLY A 483 2.71 0.09 -24.48
C GLY A 483 1.63 0.57 -23.51
N HIS A 484 1.86 0.50 -22.19
CA HIS A 484 0.96 1.04 -21.16
C HIS A 484 1.55 2.31 -20.53
N CYS A 485 0.70 3.23 -20.08
CA CYS A 485 1.13 4.48 -19.44
C CYS A 485 0.14 4.87 -18.34
N THR A 486 0.65 5.03 -17.11
CA THR A 486 -0.12 5.53 -15.97
C THR A 486 0.12 7.03 -15.80
N ILE A 487 1.40 7.44 -15.73
CA ILE A 487 1.79 8.85 -15.62
C ILE A 487 2.51 9.29 -16.91
N PRO A 488 1.91 10.18 -17.71
CA PRO A 488 2.50 10.61 -18.97
C PRO A 488 3.73 11.49 -18.74
N ARG A 489 4.69 11.42 -19.69
CA ARG A 489 6.00 12.09 -19.60
C ARG A 489 5.97 13.60 -19.41
N HIS A 490 4.87 14.30 -19.71
CA HIS A 490 4.78 15.75 -19.47
C HIS A 490 4.56 16.08 -17.98
N LEU A 491 4.16 15.10 -17.17
CA LEU A 491 4.08 15.21 -15.71
C LEU A 491 5.31 14.66 -14.98
N ARG A 492 6.38 14.29 -15.72
CA ARG A 492 7.62 13.76 -15.14
C ARG A 492 8.22 14.76 -14.14
N ASP A 493 8.75 14.22 -13.05
CA ASP A 493 9.37 15.01 -12.00
C ASP A 493 10.60 14.29 -11.43
N ILE A 494 10.55 13.75 -10.22
CA ILE A 494 11.66 13.00 -9.63
C ILE A 494 11.43 11.50 -9.80
N VAL A 495 12.47 10.78 -10.25
CA VAL A 495 12.51 9.32 -10.26
C VAL A 495 13.66 8.83 -9.38
N ILE A 496 13.39 7.87 -8.50
CA ILE A 496 14.40 7.30 -7.60
C ILE A 496 14.51 5.79 -7.81
N THR A 497 15.72 5.32 -8.05
CA THR A 497 16.10 3.91 -7.89
C THR A 497 17.08 3.75 -6.75
N GLU A 498 17.44 2.52 -6.45
CA GLU A 498 18.49 2.19 -5.49
C GLU A 498 19.87 2.74 -5.87
N TYR A 499 20.04 3.28 -7.08
CA TYR A 499 21.30 3.84 -7.56
C TYR A 499 21.36 5.37 -7.54
N GLY A 500 20.24 6.07 -7.34
CA GLY A 500 20.25 7.52 -7.32
C GLY A 500 18.92 8.19 -7.62
N ILE A 501 19.01 9.49 -7.87
CA ILE A 501 17.87 10.39 -8.05
C ILE A 501 17.98 11.09 -9.41
N ALA A 502 16.98 10.91 -10.27
CA ALA A 502 16.84 11.63 -11.52
C ALA A 502 15.78 12.73 -11.38
N ASP A 503 16.21 13.98 -11.44
CA ASP A 503 15.34 15.15 -11.57
C ASP A 503 15.05 15.42 -13.04
N LEU A 504 13.79 15.40 -13.45
CA LEU A 504 13.36 15.43 -14.87
C LEU A 504 12.47 16.63 -15.22
N ARG A 505 11.95 17.34 -14.22
CA ARG A 505 10.99 18.43 -14.41
C ARG A 505 11.65 19.56 -15.21
N GLY A 506 10.98 20.01 -16.28
CA GLY A 506 11.46 21.11 -17.12
C GLY A 506 12.70 20.82 -18.00
N LYS A 507 13.29 19.62 -17.93
CA LYS A 507 14.52 19.31 -18.66
C LYS A 507 14.26 18.91 -20.13
N PRO A 508 15.17 19.21 -21.06
CA PRO A 508 15.17 18.67 -22.42
C PRO A 508 15.26 17.14 -22.47
N ASP A 509 14.87 16.54 -23.60
CA ASP A 509 14.83 15.07 -23.73
C ASP A 509 16.20 14.41 -23.57
N GLU A 510 17.27 14.97 -24.16
CA GLU A 510 18.60 14.37 -24.00
C GLU A 510 19.01 14.28 -22.53
N GLU A 511 18.80 15.34 -21.76
CA GLU A 511 19.09 15.37 -20.32
C GLU A 511 18.24 14.35 -19.55
N VAL A 512 16.95 14.22 -19.88
CA VAL A 512 16.08 13.24 -19.23
C VAL A 512 16.49 11.81 -19.54
N TYR A 513 16.79 11.50 -20.80
CA TYR A 513 17.25 10.16 -21.17
C TYR A 513 18.56 9.82 -20.46
N LEU A 514 19.50 10.77 -20.41
CA LEU A 514 20.76 10.60 -19.70
C LEU A 514 20.57 10.45 -18.19
N ALA A 515 19.68 11.23 -17.57
CA ALA A 515 19.37 11.13 -16.13
C ALA A 515 18.74 9.78 -15.78
N MET A 516 17.83 9.27 -16.61
CA MET A 516 17.23 7.94 -16.44
C MET A 516 18.26 6.82 -16.62
N ILE A 517 19.18 6.94 -17.58
CA ILE A 517 20.28 5.98 -17.75
C ILE A 517 21.23 6.04 -16.54
N HIS A 518 21.52 7.23 -16.01
CA HIS A 518 22.41 7.42 -14.86
C HIS A 518 21.92 6.69 -13.60
N ILE A 519 20.60 6.53 -13.41
CA ILE A 519 20.03 5.80 -12.28
C ILE A 519 19.64 4.35 -12.61
N ALA A 520 20.00 3.85 -13.80
CA ALA A 520 19.81 2.44 -14.15
C ALA A 520 20.96 1.57 -13.63
N ASP A 521 20.66 0.31 -13.37
CA ASP A 521 21.65 -0.75 -13.12
C ASP A 521 22.66 -0.83 -14.26
N ALA A 522 23.94 -0.87 -13.91
CA ALA A 522 25.06 -0.80 -14.85
C ALA A 522 24.99 -1.87 -15.95
N ARG A 523 24.40 -3.05 -15.67
CA ARG A 523 24.22 -4.13 -16.66
C ARG A 523 23.37 -3.72 -17.86
N PHE A 524 22.46 -2.75 -17.68
CA PHE A 524 21.50 -2.35 -18.72
C PHE A 524 21.79 -0.98 -19.34
N GLN A 525 22.65 -0.15 -18.71
CA GLN A 525 23.00 1.19 -19.21
C GLN A 525 23.50 1.19 -20.67
N PRO A 526 24.41 0.29 -21.12
CA PRO A 526 24.90 0.32 -22.50
C PRO A 526 23.80 0.08 -23.54
N SER A 527 22.88 -0.85 -23.25
CA SER A 527 21.76 -1.16 -24.14
C SER A 527 20.76 0.00 -24.20
N LEU A 528 20.46 0.63 -23.06
CA LEU A 528 19.58 1.80 -22.99
C LEU A 528 20.17 3.00 -23.75
N LEU A 529 21.46 3.28 -23.57
CA LEU A 529 22.16 4.32 -24.32
C LEU A 529 22.13 4.06 -25.82
N LYS A 530 22.42 2.83 -26.25
CA LYS A 530 22.38 2.45 -27.67
C LYS A 530 20.99 2.66 -28.28
N GLN A 531 19.93 2.31 -27.56
CA GLN A 531 18.55 2.57 -28.01
C GLN A 531 18.26 4.08 -28.12
N ALA A 532 18.68 4.86 -27.12
CA ALA A 532 18.52 6.31 -27.12
C ALA A 532 19.28 7.01 -28.27
N GLN A 533 20.52 6.62 -28.53
CA GLN A 533 21.33 7.13 -29.63
C GLN A 533 20.76 6.74 -31.00
N LYS A 534 20.30 5.49 -31.14
CA LYS A 534 19.63 5.03 -32.37
C LYS A 534 18.38 5.86 -32.69
N ALA A 535 17.63 6.27 -31.66
CA ALA A 535 16.45 7.10 -31.80
C ALA A 535 16.73 8.61 -31.93
N GLY A 536 18.00 9.04 -31.91
CA GLY A 536 18.38 10.46 -31.96
C GLY A 536 18.02 11.24 -30.70
N LYS A 537 17.79 10.55 -29.57
CA LYS A 537 17.46 11.17 -28.27
C LYS A 537 18.69 11.51 -27.43
N VAL A 538 19.82 10.87 -27.73
CA VAL A 538 21.14 11.16 -27.13
C VAL A 538 22.17 11.25 -28.25
N ARG A 539 23.12 12.18 -28.15
CA ARG A 539 24.18 12.33 -29.14
C ARG A 539 25.06 11.07 -29.25
N LYS A 540 25.53 10.79 -30.46
CA LYS A 540 26.29 9.57 -30.79
C LYS A 540 27.68 9.52 -30.16
N ASP A 541 28.26 10.67 -29.83
CA ASP A 541 29.56 10.82 -29.21
C ASP A 541 29.53 10.72 -27.68
N PHE A 542 28.34 10.73 -27.06
CA PHE A 542 28.21 10.51 -25.64
C PHE A 542 28.64 9.07 -25.26
N SER A 543 29.52 8.98 -24.27
CA SER A 543 29.95 7.72 -23.64
C SER A 543 29.58 7.71 -22.17
N LEU A 544 29.16 6.55 -21.65
CA LEU A 544 28.84 6.38 -20.23
C LEU A 544 30.04 6.73 -19.34
N PRO A 545 29.92 7.70 -18.42
CA PRO A 545 30.93 7.97 -17.42
C PRO A 545 31.22 6.73 -16.56
N SER A 546 32.48 6.52 -16.16
CA SER A 546 32.88 5.38 -15.33
C SER A 546 32.14 5.34 -13.99
N SER A 547 31.89 6.52 -13.39
CA SER A 547 31.15 6.64 -12.14
C SER A 547 29.69 6.17 -12.23
N TRP A 548 29.08 6.16 -13.42
CA TRP A 548 27.71 5.66 -13.61
C TRP A 548 27.67 4.14 -13.65
N GLN A 549 28.77 3.52 -14.08
CA GLN A 549 28.91 2.07 -14.19
C GLN A 549 29.20 1.40 -12.83
N GLU A 550 29.33 2.20 -11.76
CA GLU A 550 29.41 1.72 -10.37
C GLU A 550 28.03 1.31 -9.80
N ASN A 551 26.95 1.51 -10.55
CA ASN A 551 25.58 1.13 -10.17
C ASN A 551 25.38 -0.40 -10.19
N THR A 552 25.89 -1.09 -9.16
CA THR A 552 25.78 -2.55 -9.02
C THR A 552 25.21 -2.95 -7.65
N PRO A 553 24.56 -4.13 -7.55
CA PRO A 553 24.06 -4.63 -6.27
C PRO A 553 25.15 -4.78 -5.21
N ASP A 554 26.39 -5.08 -5.61
CA ASP A 554 27.52 -5.26 -4.69
C ASP A 554 27.95 -3.94 -4.06
N GLN A 555 28.01 -2.86 -4.84
CA GLN A 555 28.34 -1.53 -4.32
C GLN A 555 27.25 -1.01 -3.38
N LEU A 556 25.99 -1.30 -3.71
CA LEU A 556 24.87 -0.98 -2.84
C LEU A 556 24.99 -1.67 -1.46
N ARG A 557 25.29 -2.99 -1.44
CA ARG A 557 25.49 -3.71 -0.17
C ARG A 557 26.64 -3.14 0.64
N ARG A 558 27.81 -2.91 0.02
CA ARG A 558 28.98 -2.29 0.68
C ARG A 558 28.72 -0.88 1.21
N ALA A 559 27.82 -0.12 0.59
CA ALA A 559 27.43 1.20 1.07
C ALA A 559 26.60 1.08 2.35
N LEU A 560 25.59 0.21 2.38
CA LEU A 560 24.73 0.00 3.54
C LEU A 560 25.48 -0.64 4.71
N GLU A 561 26.29 -1.66 4.46
CA GLU A 561 27.09 -2.37 5.48
C GLU A 561 28.10 -1.48 6.19
N SER A 562 28.50 -0.36 5.57
CA SER A 562 29.50 0.54 6.16
C SER A 562 28.98 1.50 7.23
N ILE A 563 27.67 1.48 7.50
CA ILE A 563 27.01 2.39 8.43
C ILE A 563 26.41 1.57 9.58
N GLY A 564 26.55 2.07 10.81
CA GLY A 564 25.95 1.46 12.00
C GLY A 564 26.39 0.02 12.27
N GLY A 565 27.61 -0.36 11.89
CA GLY A 565 28.13 -1.73 12.07
C GLY A 565 27.43 -2.80 11.23
N GLY A 566 26.60 -2.41 10.25
CA GLY A 566 25.79 -3.31 9.43
C GLY A 566 24.30 -3.32 9.81
N ASP A 567 23.94 -2.80 10.99
CA ASP A 567 22.60 -2.95 11.55
C ASP A 567 21.67 -1.74 11.33
N ALA A 568 22.17 -0.65 10.73
CA ALA A 568 21.39 0.57 10.49
C ALA A 568 20.22 0.39 9.51
N PHE A 569 20.20 -0.70 8.73
CA PHE A 569 19.22 -0.96 7.69
C PHE A 569 18.61 -2.38 7.84
N PRO A 570 17.86 -2.65 8.92
CA PRO A 570 17.33 -3.97 9.21
C PRO A 570 16.18 -4.34 8.26
N ALA A 571 15.94 -5.63 8.03
CA ALA A 571 14.85 -6.08 7.18
C ALA A 571 13.45 -5.73 7.75
N PHE A 572 13.31 -5.60 9.07
CA PHE A 572 12.05 -5.38 9.77
C PHE A 572 12.20 -4.31 10.86
N PRO A 573 12.34 -3.01 10.51
CA PRO A 573 12.54 -1.94 11.50
C PRO A 573 11.32 -1.67 12.40
N PHE A 574 10.13 -2.15 12.02
CA PHE A 574 8.87 -1.82 12.67
C PHE A 574 8.14 -3.04 13.27
N GLY A 575 8.80 -4.20 13.33
CA GLY A 575 8.23 -5.45 13.82
C GLY A 575 8.15 -6.55 12.75
N CYS A 576 7.91 -7.78 13.19
CA CYS A 576 7.80 -8.95 12.31
C CYS A 576 6.75 -9.91 12.85
N ASP A 577 5.74 -10.24 12.03
CA ASP A 577 4.70 -11.21 12.39
C ASP A 577 5.16 -12.66 12.23
N PHE A 578 6.28 -12.90 11.53
CA PHE A 578 6.85 -14.23 11.30
C PHE A 578 7.81 -14.64 12.43
N THR A 579 7.81 -15.92 12.78
CA THR A 579 8.87 -16.49 13.65
C THR A 579 10.18 -16.62 12.89
N ASP A 580 11.30 -16.80 13.61
CA ASP A 580 12.62 -17.00 12.99
C ASP A 580 12.61 -18.19 12.02
N GLU A 581 11.94 -19.28 12.39
CA GLU A 581 11.77 -20.44 11.51
C GLU A 581 10.94 -20.11 10.27
N GLU A 582 9.87 -19.32 10.42
CA GLU A 582 9.02 -18.90 9.31
C GLU A 582 9.76 -17.98 8.34
N LEU A 583 10.66 -17.12 8.82
CA LEU A 583 11.50 -16.26 7.98
C LEU A 583 12.48 -17.09 7.13
N VAL A 584 13.11 -18.10 7.73
CA VAL A 584 13.99 -19.02 7.01
C VAL A 584 13.19 -19.86 6.00
N LEU A 585 12.06 -20.43 6.42
CA LEU A 585 11.16 -21.20 5.54
C LEU A 585 10.65 -20.35 4.36
N GLY A 586 10.25 -19.11 4.61
CA GLY A 586 9.80 -18.19 3.56
C GLY A 586 10.87 -17.96 2.50
N ARG A 587 12.12 -17.69 2.93
CA ARG A 587 13.28 -17.55 2.02
C ARG A 587 13.55 -18.84 1.25
N ALA A 588 13.58 -19.98 1.94
CA ALA A 588 13.82 -21.28 1.33
C ALA A 588 12.76 -21.62 0.27
N LEU A 589 11.47 -21.44 0.58
CA LEU A 589 10.38 -21.72 -0.34
C LEU A 589 10.35 -20.75 -1.53
N GLN A 590 10.71 -19.48 -1.33
CA GLN A 590 10.86 -18.52 -2.43
C GLN A 590 12.03 -18.91 -3.36
N GLY A 591 13.15 -19.34 -2.79
CA GLY A 591 14.27 -19.91 -3.54
C GLY A 591 13.86 -21.14 -4.34
N LEU A 592 13.13 -22.07 -3.72
CA LEU A 592 12.60 -23.27 -4.37
C LEU A 592 11.66 -22.94 -5.53
N LYS A 593 10.74 -21.97 -5.33
CA LYS A 593 9.83 -21.50 -6.37
C LYS A 593 10.59 -20.92 -7.57
N SER A 594 11.64 -20.15 -7.29
CA SER A 594 12.51 -19.57 -8.33
C SER A 594 13.29 -20.66 -9.07
N ALA A 595 13.88 -21.61 -8.35
CA ALA A 595 14.62 -22.74 -8.92
C ALA A 595 13.73 -23.68 -9.76
N THR A 596 12.43 -23.73 -9.46
CA THR A 596 11.43 -24.54 -10.18
C THR A 596 10.62 -23.75 -11.20
N ALA A 597 11.01 -22.51 -11.53
CA ALA A 597 10.29 -21.68 -12.49
C ALA A 597 10.40 -22.17 -13.95
N SER A 598 11.43 -22.94 -14.29
CA SER A 598 11.65 -23.49 -15.65
C SER A 598 11.59 -25.02 -15.66
N THR A 599 11.27 -25.63 -16.82
CA THR A 599 11.22 -27.09 -16.98
C THR A 599 12.56 -27.75 -16.63
N ARG A 600 13.67 -27.15 -17.04
CA ARG A 600 15.03 -27.62 -16.72
C ARG A 600 15.34 -27.47 -15.22
N GLY A 601 14.95 -26.34 -14.63
CA GLY A 601 15.09 -26.08 -13.20
C GLY A 601 14.35 -27.11 -12.35
N LYS A 602 13.08 -27.40 -12.70
CA LYS A 602 12.26 -28.44 -12.06
C LYS A 602 12.95 -29.81 -12.05
N LEU A 603 13.43 -30.27 -13.21
CA LEU A 603 14.13 -31.55 -13.32
C LEU A 603 15.39 -31.61 -12.44
N ARG A 604 16.20 -30.54 -12.45
CA ARG A 604 17.42 -30.44 -11.63
C ARG A 604 17.08 -30.48 -10.13
N THR A 605 16.11 -29.69 -9.69
CA THR A 605 15.68 -29.64 -8.29
C THR A 605 15.12 -30.97 -7.83
N PHE A 606 14.32 -31.65 -8.66
CA PHE A 606 13.79 -32.97 -8.35
C PHE A 606 14.90 -34.02 -8.21
N ALA A 607 15.90 -34.01 -9.11
CA ALA A 607 17.05 -34.91 -9.03
C ALA A 607 17.86 -34.69 -7.74
N ARG A 608 18.03 -33.43 -7.29
CA ARG A 608 18.64 -33.11 -6.00
C ARG A 608 17.80 -33.59 -4.83
N ALA A 609 16.48 -33.38 -4.88
CA ALA A 609 15.56 -33.82 -3.83
C ALA A 609 15.61 -35.34 -3.62
N VAL A 610 15.76 -36.14 -4.70
CA VAL A 610 15.91 -37.59 -4.59
C VAL A 610 17.13 -38.01 -3.74
N ARG A 611 18.17 -37.18 -3.69
CA ARG A 611 19.43 -37.44 -2.96
C ARG A 611 19.58 -36.64 -1.67
N ALA A 612 18.64 -35.74 -1.37
CA ALA A 612 18.73 -34.87 -0.20
C ALA A 612 18.59 -35.67 1.09
N ASP A 613 19.49 -35.43 2.05
CA ASP A 613 19.27 -35.88 3.41
C ASP A 613 18.15 -35.04 4.03
N THR A 614 17.28 -35.71 4.76
CA THR A 614 16.11 -35.11 5.39
C THR A 614 16.14 -35.27 6.91
N LYS A 615 17.26 -35.74 7.44
CA LYS A 615 17.50 -35.94 8.86
C LYS A 615 18.64 -35.04 9.31
N GLY A 616 18.50 -34.44 10.48
CA GLY A 616 19.55 -33.65 11.11
C GLY A 616 18.93 -32.69 12.12
N PRO A 617 19.58 -32.48 13.28
CA PRO A 617 19.04 -31.60 14.33
C PRO A 617 18.79 -30.17 13.84
N GLU A 618 19.54 -29.71 12.84
CA GLU A 618 19.38 -28.41 12.19
C GLU A 618 18.09 -28.30 11.35
N LEU A 619 17.61 -29.42 10.78
CA LEU A 619 16.41 -29.45 9.94
C LEU A 619 15.14 -29.68 10.75
N ASP A 620 15.24 -30.32 11.91
CA ASP A 620 14.11 -30.77 12.72
C ASP A 620 13.10 -29.64 13.06
N PRO A 621 13.52 -28.43 13.47
CA PRO A 621 12.57 -27.34 13.77
C PRO A 621 11.73 -26.93 12.54
N TYR A 622 12.34 -26.92 11.36
CA TYR A 622 11.68 -26.57 10.10
C TYR A 622 10.74 -27.68 9.62
N MET A 623 11.16 -28.94 9.78
CA MET A 623 10.35 -30.11 9.44
C MET A 623 9.13 -30.21 10.36
N GLU A 624 9.30 -29.94 11.65
CA GLU A 624 8.21 -29.86 12.63
C GLU A 624 7.25 -28.73 12.29
N ARG A 625 7.75 -27.51 12.05
CA ARG A 625 6.93 -26.36 11.65
C ARG A 625 6.11 -26.62 10.39
N MET A 626 6.63 -27.41 9.45
CA MET A 626 5.95 -27.77 8.19
C MET A 626 5.07 -29.04 8.29
N GLY A 627 5.01 -29.67 9.47
CA GLY A 627 4.27 -30.91 9.69
C GLY A 627 4.81 -32.08 8.84
N LEU A 628 6.12 -32.14 8.66
CA LEU A 628 6.87 -33.11 7.84
C LEU A 628 7.80 -34.01 8.70
N THR A 629 7.46 -34.20 9.97
CA THR A 629 8.11 -35.17 10.86
C THR A 629 7.84 -36.61 10.40
N SER A 630 8.61 -37.58 10.88
CA SER A 630 8.60 -38.96 10.37
C SER A 630 7.21 -39.59 10.36
N GLY A 631 6.77 -40.09 9.19
CA GLY A 631 5.48 -40.76 8.98
C GLY A 631 4.61 -40.02 7.95
N GLY A 632 4.23 -40.70 6.86
CA GLY A 632 3.40 -40.11 5.80
C GLY A 632 3.49 -40.88 4.47
N GLY A 633 2.53 -40.64 3.57
CA GLY A 633 2.52 -41.24 2.22
C GLY A 633 3.59 -40.64 1.29
N PHE A 634 3.66 -41.16 0.05
CA PHE A 634 4.67 -40.77 -0.95
C PHE A 634 4.79 -39.24 -1.16
N GLY A 635 3.67 -38.50 -1.15
CA GLY A 635 3.66 -37.04 -1.30
C GLY A 635 4.39 -36.30 -0.17
N ALA A 636 4.20 -36.71 1.09
CA ALA A 636 4.88 -36.11 2.24
C ALA A 636 6.39 -36.37 2.22
N MET A 637 6.80 -37.55 1.74
CA MET A 637 8.22 -37.87 1.56
C MET A 637 8.88 -36.96 0.51
N LEU A 638 8.19 -36.68 -0.60
CA LEU A 638 8.68 -35.77 -1.63
C LEU A 638 8.77 -34.33 -1.13
N ASP A 639 7.74 -33.83 -0.44
CA ASP A 639 7.72 -32.50 0.17
C ASP A 639 8.89 -32.32 1.15
N ARG A 640 9.16 -33.33 1.99
CA ARG A 640 10.29 -33.32 2.93
C ARG A 640 11.64 -33.18 2.23
N ARG A 641 11.81 -33.90 1.12
CA ARG A 641 13.03 -33.86 0.30
C ARG A 641 13.19 -32.53 -0.43
N LEU A 642 12.10 -31.99 -0.97
CA LEU A 642 12.11 -30.67 -1.62
C LEU A 642 12.41 -29.56 -0.62
N LEU A 643 11.85 -29.65 0.60
CA LEU A 643 12.11 -28.71 1.67
C LEU A 643 13.57 -28.78 2.13
N ALA A 644 14.15 -29.97 2.28
CA ALA A 644 15.56 -30.10 2.63
C ALA A 644 16.49 -29.45 1.58
N VAL A 645 16.21 -29.63 0.28
CA VAL A 645 16.95 -28.92 -0.78
C VAL A 645 16.80 -27.41 -0.66
N ALA A 646 15.58 -26.94 -0.38
CA ALA A 646 15.29 -25.52 -0.23
C ALA A 646 16.01 -24.90 0.97
N LEU A 647 16.06 -25.59 2.11
CA LEU A 647 16.75 -25.16 3.32
C LEU A 647 18.27 -25.17 3.13
N ALA A 648 18.81 -26.18 2.44
CA ALA A 648 20.22 -26.23 2.05
C ALA A 648 20.59 -25.04 1.16
N ASP A 649 19.77 -24.74 0.15
CA ASP A 649 19.97 -23.58 -0.74
C ASP A 649 19.83 -22.23 0.00
N ALA A 650 19.13 -22.21 1.14
CA ALA A 650 19.00 -21.06 2.01
C ALA A 650 20.12 -20.95 3.08
N GLY A 651 21.12 -21.84 3.05
CA GLY A 651 22.29 -21.80 3.94
C GLY A 651 22.08 -22.42 5.32
N VAL A 652 20.98 -23.15 5.55
CA VAL A 652 20.67 -23.75 6.87
C VAL A 652 21.62 -24.89 7.25
N LEU A 653 22.25 -25.51 6.26
CA LEU A 653 23.19 -26.64 6.45
C LEU A 653 24.66 -26.24 6.28
N ASP A 654 24.94 -24.96 5.98
CA ASP A 654 26.29 -24.43 5.87
C ASP A 654 26.71 -23.81 7.22
N ASP A 655 26.84 -24.66 8.24
CA ASP A 655 27.59 -24.36 9.46
C ASP A 655 28.35 -25.61 9.92
N SER A 656 29.26 -26.10 9.07
CA SER A 656 30.23 -27.12 9.48
C SER A 656 31.54 -27.04 8.68
N ASN A 657 32.36 -26.01 8.95
CA ASN A 657 33.82 -26.15 9.14
C ASN A 657 34.52 -24.79 9.43
N GLU A 658 34.28 -24.20 10.59
CA GLU A 658 35.37 -23.59 11.38
C GLU A 658 35.53 -24.41 12.66
N LYS A 659 36.09 -25.61 12.50
CA LYS A 659 36.67 -26.37 13.61
C LYS A 659 38.15 -26.04 13.69
N SER A 660 38.54 -25.49 14.83
CA SER A 660 39.78 -25.78 15.57
C SER A 660 41.03 -26.07 14.73
N ASP A 661 41.92 -25.09 14.67
CA ASP A 661 43.28 -25.18 15.23
C ASP A 661 43.86 -23.78 15.46
#